data_AF-A0A955A1S6-F1
#
_entry.id   AF-A0A955A1S6-F1
#
_cell.length_a   1.000
_cell.length_b   1.000
_cell.length_c   1.000
_cell.angle_alpha   90.00
_cell.angle_beta   90.00
_cell.angle_gamma   90.00
#
_symmetry.space_group_name_H-M   'P 1'
#
loop_
_entity.id
_entity.type
_entity.pdbx_description
1 polymer ?
#
loop_
_entity_poly.entity_id
_entity_poly.type
_entity_poly.pdbx_seq_one_letter_code
_entity_poly.pdbx_strand_id
1 'polypeptide(L)'
;MGWTQDANTGVWTQTGSTRAVVIAEGTLAATARVRLQCSSKAHNVKVLLLNSPNAKYGFEVGIEGTNTTIRSVRHGVPFTGTHNPAAGDVKVLDAHSLGSGPFIMEVEYKDGVINLYLNGASSPNSTFNNSTYKLFSGHSSFGFVSVVDGAKVLVAEVCELVPILVQHAEIGYAIAGGNLYAWEDESNISQVATLVARSAGPIITAVFDQKVYIAGQPNMTIFDPVTMSVTSWVPDTGTLPGQGSTPGTSTATFVGVFGGRVGLNDIDDPQNIYFCAVGNPLNWELGTEDEGGAQALNLGIAGKLGEPVVGFSQANNTTLLVGCTRSFWRIQSDWALGPPSVDPVKLGVGLTSARSMAMIDAGVFLAHTTAGVAVIGIDGSFTPLSQGTLTTNIQEPAEPALVQVVRDAERHGYLVLLPSYAGGDRHYFYSETIGGFARGQGGFYPEGYASWLGPSCAGIWRGRVIFGGLNGFMFKFEDGLTTDGGQNIWSHCPVSIVVHGSLDRDTILRRPRLITTLDSSPIDVYLMGGRTAQEVYSPLAQHVLWHREGVTSNTVLSNVGRAPALVAELWCRDGRFEVEAMTAELSEAPRRMVTYKATSVDPSCPFVDPNPEPPVTTVPPSTGPGPGGSGVSSTIDEFVPLHVYSFGSFATSTSSDPGSYVTSITPDPGGSGSGIESSEFFGSGVED
;
A
#
# COMPACT_ATOMS: atom_id res chain seq x y z
N MET A 1 43.04 -43.84 13.27
CA MET A 1 41.60 -43.55 13.44
C MET A 1 41.15 -44.17 14.74
N GLY A 2 40.28 -43.50 15.51
CA GLY A 2 39.87 -43.96 16.86
C GLY A 2 38.54 -44.73 16.90
N TRP A 3 37.81 -44.80 15.80
CA TRP A 3 36.59 -45.59 15.65
C TRP A 3 36.74 -46.56 14.48
N THR A 4 36.12 -47.74 14.62
CA THR A 4 36.00 -48.76 13.57
C THR A 4 34.57 -49.25 13.49
N GLN A 5 34.03 -49.42 12.27
CA GLN A 5 32.73 -50.04 12.04
C GLN A 5 32.93 -51.53 11.70
N ASP A 6 32.12 -52.42 12.27
CA ASP A 6 32.00 -53.80 11.82
C ASP A 6 31.10 -53.87 10.58
N ALA A 7 31.68 -54.28 9.44
CA ALA A 7 31.00 -54.36 8.16
C ALA A 7 29.83 -55.38 8.12
N ASN A 8 29.74 -56.31 9.08
CA ASN A 8 28.68 -57.33 9.13
C ASN A 8 27.51 -56.93 10.03
N THR A 9 27.76 -56.09 11.04
CA THR A 9 26.75 -55.72 12.06
C THR A 9 26.41 -54.24 12.06
N GLY A 10 27.17 -53.40 11.34
CA GLY A 10 27.03 -51.94 11.32
C GLY A 10 27.50 -51.23 12.60
N VAL A 11 27.85 -51.98 13.65
CA VAL A 11 28.21 -51.46 14.97
C VAL A 11 29.54 -50.72 14.92
N TRP A 12 29.56 -49.50 15.46
CA TRP A 12 30.76 -48.71 15.65
C TRP A 12 31.36 -48.96 17.04
N THR A 13 32.66 -49.24 17.09
CA THR A 13 33.43 -49.41 18.33
C THR A 13 34.61 -48.43 18.37
N GLN A 14 34.80 -47.75 19.50
CA GLN A 14 35.96 -46.91 19.78
C GLN A 14 37.14 -47.74 20.28
N THR A 15 38.34 -47.36 19.86
CA THR A 15 39.62 -47.88 20.35
C THR A 15 40.48 -46.73 20.87
N GLY A 16 40.88 -46.79 22.13
CA GLY A 16 41.70 -45.80 22.82
C GLY A 16 40.91 -44.76 23.63
N SER A 17 41.54 -44.25 24.68
CA SER A 17 40.98 -43.32 25.67
C SER A 17 41.11 -41.82 25.33
N THR A 18 41.34 -41.49 24.06
CA THR A 18 41.41 -40.11 23.56
C THR A 18 40.09 -39.72 22.88
N ARG A 19 39.83 -38.42 22.72
CA ARG A 19 38.64 -37.92 22.01
C ARG A 19 38.68 -38.36 20.55
N ALA A 20 37.85 -39.34 20.19
CA ALA A 20 37.73 -39.88 18.86
C ALA A 20 36.35 -39.53 18.29
N VAL A 21 36.32 -39.03 17.05
CA VAL A 21 35.11 -38.59 16.36
C VAL A 21 34.83 -39.46 15.14
N VAL A 22 33.56 -39.61 14.81
CA VAL A 22 33.07 -39.98 13.48
C VAL A 22 32.27 -38.79 12.97
N ILE A 23 32.59 -38.33 11.76
CA ILE A 23 31.82 -37.31 11.04
C ILE A 23 31.13 -38.02 9.88
N ALA A 24 29.84 -37.76 9.69
CA ALA A 24 29.06 -38.34 8.61
C ALA A 24 29.39 -37.66 7.27
N GLU A 25 29.17 -38.40 6.17
CA GLU A 25 29.25 -37.82 4.83
C GLU A 25 27.98 -36.99 4.54
N GLY A 26 28.16 -35.77 4.05
CA GLY A 26 27.08 -34.82 3.78
C GLY A 26 26.94 -33.70 4.82
N THR A 27 25.78 -33.03 4.81
CA THR A 27 25.46 -31.87 5.64
C THR A 27 24.12 -32.07 6.35
N LEU A 28 24.04 -31.62 7.61
CA LEU A 28 22.80 -31.61 8.38
C LEU A 28 21.78 -30.68 7.71
N ALA A 29 20.54 -31.15 7.53
CA ALA A 29 19.44 -30.30 7.07
C ALA A 29 19.06 -29.27 8.13
N ALA A 30 18.38 -28.18 7.71
CA ALA A 30 17.93 -27.11 8.62
C ALA A 30 16.95 -27.60 9.70
N THR A 31 16.25 -28.71 9.45
CA THR A 31 15.42 -29.41 10.44
C THR A 31 15.73 -30.91 10.35
N ALA A 32 16.39 -31.46 11.37
CA ALA A 32 16.93 -32.81 11.33
C ALA A 32 16.96 -33.49 12.70
N ARG A 33 16.93 -34.82 12.72
CA ARG A 33 17.09 -35.64 13.93
C ARG A 33 18.17 -36.69 13.72
N VAL A 34 19.19 -36.68 14.58
CA VAL A 34 20.24 -37.69 14.64
C VAL A 34 19.90 -38.67 15.76
N ARG A 35 19.82 -39.97 15.44
CA ARG A 35 19.40 -41.03 16.36
C ARG A 35 20.52 -42.05 16.54
N LEU A 36 21.00 -42.19 17.78
CA LEU A 36 22.02 -43.16 18.15
C LEU A 36 21.43 -44.19 19.12
N GLN A 37 21.66 -45.48 18.87
CA GLN A 37 21.45 -46.53 19.87
C GLN A 37 22.77 -46.81 20.58
N CYS A 38 22.90 -46.33 21.82
CA CYS A 38 24.11 -46.44 22.62
C CYS A 38 24.07 -47.71 23.48
N SER A 39 25.15 -48.49 23.50
CA SER A 39 25.17 -49.79 24.20
C SER A 39 25.22 -49.70 25.73
N SER A 40 25.65 -48.56 26.30
CA SER A 40 25.61 -48.25 27.74
C SER A 40 25.89 -46.76 27.95
N LYS A 41 25.31 -46.14 29.00
CA LYS A 41 25.65 -44.75 29.38
C LYS A 41 27.11 -44.57 29.80
N ALA A 42 27.76 -45.64 30.28
CA ALA A 42 29.18 -45.63 30.63
C ALA A 42 30.10 -45.36 29.42
N HIS A 43 29.61 -45.55 28.18
CA HIS A 43 30.35 -45.29 26.95
C HIS A 43 30.51 -43.80 26.62
N ASN A 44 29.89 -42.88 27.37
CA ASN A 44 30.06 -41.42 27.26
C ASN A 44 29.88 -40.85 25.83
N VAL A 45 29.02 -41.49 25.02
CA VAL A 45 28.78 -41.12 23.63
C VAL A 45 27.93 -39.85 23.55
N LYS A 46 28.33 -38.94 22.65
CA LYS A 46 27.59 -37.71 22.31
C LYS A 46 27.44 -37.58 20.80
N VAL A 47 26.33 -37.01 20.36
CA VAL A 47 26.14 -36.49 19.00
C VAL A 47 26.97 -35.22 18.83
N LEU A 48 27.54 -35.03 17.63
CA LEU A 48 28.11 -33.78 17.17
C LEU A 48 27.09 -33.07 16.26
N LEU A 49 26.71 -31.84 16.59
CA LEU A 49 25.82 -30.98 15.79
C LEU A 49 26.48 -29.63 15.49
N LEU A 50 26.03 -28.98 14.40
CA LEU A 50 26.55 -27.70 13.89
C LEU A 50 28.08 -27.63 13.95
N ASN A 51 28.73 -28.69 13.47
CA ASN A 51 30.12 -28.96 13.74
C ASN A 51 30.98 -28.70 12.49
N SER A 52 32.20 -28.20 12.69
CA SER A 52 33.16 -27.94 11.63
C SER A 52 33.62 -29.27 10.99
N PRO A 53 33.95 -29.31 9.69
CA PRO A 53 34.39 -30.57 9.03
C PRO A 53 35.61 -31.25 9.66
N ASN A 54 36.41 -30.52 10.45
CA ASN A 54 37.57 -31.02 11.20
C ASN A 54 37.28 -31.34 12.69
N ALA A 55 36.01 -31.31 13.11
CA ALA A 55 35.52 -31.61 14.46
C ALA A 55 36.13 -30.80 15.62
N LYS A 56 36.51 -29.54 15.34
CA LYS A 56 37.12 -28.62 16.31
C LYS A 56 36.16 -27.61 16.92
N TYR A 57 35.08 -27.27 16.23
CA TYR A 57 34.08 -26.29 16.65
C TYR A 57 32.69 -26.85 16.40
N GLY A 58 31.75 -26.67 17.32
CA GLY A 58 30.39 -27.21 17.22
C GLY A 58 29.80 -27.57 18.59
N PHE A 59 28.69 -28.29 18.60
CA PHE A 59 28.06 -28.79 19.83
C PHE A 59 28.30 -30.28 20.05
N GLU A 60 28.59 -30.64 21.30
CA GLU A 60 28.52 -32.00 21.84
C GLU A 60 27.24 -32.16 22.66
N VAL A 61 26.39 -33.12 22.28
CA VAL A 61 25.09 -33.38 22.91
C VAL A 61 24.95 -34.85 23.30
N GLY A 62 24.72 -35.13 24.59
CA GLY A 62 24.46 -36.51 25.02
C GLY A 62 24.70 -36.73 26.50
N ILE A 63 25.16 -37.92 26.88
CA ILE A 63 25.27 -38.33 28.28
C ILE A 63 26.66 -38.06 28.85
N GLU A 64 26.74 -37.60 30.11
CA GLU A 64 27.96 -37.61 30.91
C GLU A 64 27.63 -37.99 32.38
N GLY A 65 27.99 -39.21 32.78
CA GLY A 65 27.78 -39.73 34.14
C GLY A 65 26.32 -40.03 34.49
N THR A 66 25.69 -39.11 35.23
CA THR A 66 24.27 -39.15 35.65
C THR A 66 23.39 -38.18 34.87
N ASN A 67 23.99 -37.35 34.02
CA ASN A 67 23.38 -36.16 33.47
C ASN A 67 23.37 -36.20 31.94
N THR A 68 22.35 -35.61 31.33
CA THR A 68 22.41 -35.13 29.95
C THR A 68 23.18 -33.82 29.91
N THR A 69 23.88 -33.54 28.80
CA THR A 69 24.59 -32.28 28.61
C THR A 69 24.55 -31.82 27.16
N ILE A 70 24.47 -30.49 26.98
CA ILE A 70 24.70 -29.78 25.73
C ILE A 70 25.85 -28.81 25.99
N ARG A 71 26.95 -28.92 25.24
CA ARG A 71 28.13 -28.05 25.37
C ARG A 71 28.71 -27.66 24.03
N SER A 72 29.28 -26.46 23.94
CA SER A 72 30.16 -26.10 22.83
C SER A 72 31.53 -26.78 22.96
N VAL A 73 32.11 -27.12 21.80
CA VAL A 73 33.51 -27.55 21.66
C VAL A 73 34.25 -26.43 20.94
N ARG A 74 35.48 -26.16 21.37
CA ARG A 74 36.38 -25.20 20.71
C ARG A 74 37.77 -25.82 20.58
N HIS A 75 38.44 -25.59 19.45
CA HIS A 75 39.74 -26.17 19.11
C HIS A 75 39.85 -27.72 19.21
N GLY A 76 38.72 -28.43 19.30
CA GLY A 76 38.64 -29.89 19.45
C GLY A 76 38.68 -30.40 20.89
N VAL A 77 38.61 -29.50 21.89
CA VAL A 77 38.60 -29.84 23.32
C VAL A 77 37.28 -29.39 23.96
N PRO A 78 36.55 -30.26 24.67
CA PRO A 78 35.43 -29.84 25.52
C PRO A 78 35.97 -29.23 26.83
N PHE A 79 35.57 -27.99 27.15
CA PHE A 79 36.11 -27.27 28.31
C PHE A 79 35.34 -27.59 29.60
N THR A 80 36.05 -28.02 30.64
CA THR A 80 35.48 -28.40 31.95
C THR A 80 35.34 -27.20 32.88
N GLY A 81 34.60 -26.18 32.43
CA GLY A 81 34.39 -24.91 33.14
C GLY A 81 33.01 -24.77 33.78
N THR A 82 32.86 -23.75 34.64
CA THR A 82 31.62 -23.43 35.36
C THR A 82 30.47 -23.07 34.42
N HIS A 83 29.23 -23.43 34.80
CA HIS A 83 28.02 -23.08 34.06
C HIS A 83 27.78 -21.56 34.06
N ASN A 84 27.99 -20.93 32.91
CA ASN A 84 27.53 -19.58 32.61
C ASN A 84 27.13 -19.54 31.13
N PRO A 85 25.84 -19.38 30.77
CA PRO A 85 25.40 -19.40 29.38
C PRO A 85 26.14 -18.40 28.48
N ALA A 86 26.51 -17.23 29.01
CA ALA A 86 27.16 -16.14 28.28
C ALA A 86 28.69 -16.30 28.13
N ALA A 87 29.36 -17.10 28.96
CA ALA A 87 30.83 -17.16 29.01
C ALA A 87 31.46 -18.56 29.15
N GLY A 88 30.69 -19.58 29.51
CA GLY A 88 31.14 -20.98 29.64
C GLY A 88 30.68 -21.85 28.48
N ASP A 89 31.43 -22.91 28.18
CA ASP A 89 31.12 -23.81 27.06
C ASP A 89 30.01 -24.82 27.38
N VAL A 90 29.79 -25.23 28.64
CA VAL A 90 28.66 -26.11 28.99
C VAL A 90 27.38 -25.29 29.11
N LYS A 91 26.44 -25.51 28.20
CA LYS A 91 25.20 -24.74 28.06
C LYS A 91 24.04 -25.33 28.84
N VAL A 92 23.94 -26.66 28.90
CA VAL A 92 22.88 -27.39 29.61
C VAL A 92 23.47 -28.60 30.34
N LEU A 93 22.95 -28.90 31.54
CA LEU A 93 23.31 -30.07 32.35
C LEU A 93 22.12 -30.49 33.22
N ASP A 94 21.32 -31.45 32.76
CA ASP A 94 20.12 -31.93 33.45
C ASP A 94 20.30 -33.39 33.93
N ALA A 95 19.54 -33.83 34.93
CA ALA A 95 19.59 -35.22 35.39
C ALA A 95 18.85 -36.18 34.43
N HIS A 96 19.22 -37.46 34.41
CA HIS A 96 18.50 -38.49 33.65
C HIS A 96 18.21 -39.76 34.48
N SER A 97 17.20 -40.54 34.08
CA SER A 97 16.83 -41.81 34.73
C SER A 97 17.40 -43.07 34.05
N LEU A 98 18.37 -42.95 33.14
CA LEU A 98 18.93 -44.08 32.40
C LEU A 98 19.59 -45.14 33.31
N GLY A 99 19.31 -46.41 33.02
CA GLY A 99 19.98 -47.59 33.62
C GLY A 99 21.41 -47.81 33.09
N SER A 100 21.96 -49.01 33.30
CA SER A 100 23.30 -49.40 32.84
C SER A 100 23.34 -50.03 31.43
N GLY A 101 22.20 -50.55 30.95
CA GLY A 101 22.09 -51.21 29.64
C GLY A 101 21.98 -50.26 28.45
N PRO A 102 21.65 -50.80 27.26
CA PRO A 102 21.47 -50.01 26.05
C PRO A 102 20.32 -49.00 26.16
N PHE A 103 20.44 -47.88 25.46
CA PHE A 103 19.43 -46.82 25.38
C PHE A 103 19.44 -46.17 24.00
N ILE A 104 18.33 -45.53 23.64
CA ILE A 104 18.22 -44.72 22.42
C ILE A 104 18.38 -43.25 22.82
N MET A 105 19.18 -42.53 22.05
CA MET A 105 19.42 -41.09 22.16
C MET A 105 19.04 -40.45 20.83
N GLU A 106 18.10 -39.52 20.86
CA GLU A 106 17.66 -38.76 19.69
C GLU A 106 17.96 -37.29 19.94
N VAL A 107 18.79 -36.70 19.08
CA VAL A 107 19.09 -35.26 19.13
C VAL A 107 18.51 -34.61 17.90
N GLU A 108 17.56 -33.73 18.13
CA GLU A 108 16.85 -32.95 17.14
C GLU A 108 17.42 -31.54 17.08
N TYR A 109 17.60 -31.04 15.86
CA TYR A 109 17.87 -29.64 15.57
C TYR A 109 16.72 -29.10 14.73
N LYS A 110 16.04 -28.07 15.25
CA LYS A 110 14.91 -27.42 14.61
C LYS A 110 14.90 -25.94 14.97
N ASP A 111 14.82 -25.07 13.97
CA ASP A 111 14.63 -23.61 14.12
C ASP A 111 15.62 -22.94 15.08
N GLY A 112 16.87 -23.43 15.09
CA GLY A 112 17.93 -22.99 16.01
C GLY A 112 17.90 -23.64 17.40
N VAL A 113 16.90 -24.43 17.75
CA VAL A 113 16.80 -25.16 19.03
C VAL A 113 17.42 -26.56 18.90
N ILE A 114 18.17 -26.97 19.93
CA ILE A 114 18.72 -28.32 20.10
C ILE A 114 17.93 -29.03 21.20
N ASN A 115 17.21 -30.09 20.83
CA ASN A 115 16.42 -30.93 21.73
C ASN A 115 17.06 -32.32 21.87
N LEU A 116 17.22 -32.81 23.10
CA LEU A 116 17.76 -34.14 23.41
C LEU A 116 16.67 -35.01 24.06
N TYR A 117 16.22 -36.04 23.33
CA TYR A 117 15.25 -37.04 23.78
C TYR A 117 15.95 -38.37 24.10
N LEU A 118 15.38 -39.12 25.04
CA LEU A 118 15.89 -40.43 25.46
C LEU A 118 14.78 -41.49 25.38
N ASN A 119 15.11 -42.66 24.84
CA ASN A 119 14.22 -43.83 24.73
C ASN A 119 12.83 -43.54 24.12
N GLY A 120 12.73 -42.62 23.16
CA GLY A 120 11.47 -42.27 22.49
C GLY A 120 10.49 -41.45 23.35
N ALA A 121 10.97 -40.73 24.37
CA ALA A 121 10.14 -39.81 25.16
C ALA A 121 9.52 -38.71 24.28
N SER A 122 8.27 -38.32 24.58
CA SER A 122 7.53 -37.26 23.87
C SER A 122 7.96 -35.83 24.25
N SER A 123 8.82 -35.68 25.25
CA SER A 123 9.37 -34.41 25.73
C SER A 123 10.90 -34.51 25.83
N PRO A 124 11.66 -33.46 25.50
CA PRO A 124 13.12 -33.49 25.63
C PRO A 124 13.55 -33.58 27.10
N ASN A 125 14.64 -34.30 27.37
CA ASN A 125 15.31 -34.35 28.68
C ASN A 125 16.25 -33.14 28.86
N SER A 126 16.73 -32.55 27.75
CA SER A 126 17.50 -31.29 27.74
C SER A 126 17.15 -30.50 26.48
N THR A 127 17.07 -29.18 26.62
CA THR A 127 16.80 -28.23 25.52
C THR A 127 17.78 -27.07 25.59
N PHE A 128 18.44 -26.73 24.48
CA PHE A 128 19.24 -25.52 24.36
C PHE A 128 18.75 -24.69 23.16
N ASN A 129 18.36 -23.44 23.41
CA ASN A 129 18.05 -22.53 22.33
C ASN A 129 19.33 -21.87 21.79
N ASN A 130 19.73 -22.22 20.56
CA ASN A 130 20.84 -21.58 19.86
C ASN A 130 20.36 -20.50 18.85
N SER A 131 19.06 -20.26 18.68
CA SER A 131 18.58 -19.15 17.84
C SER A 131 18.94 -17.79 18.44
N THR A 132 18.92 -17.67 19.78
CA THR A 132 19.35 -16.49 20.53
C THR A 132 20.86 -16.22 20.42
N TYR A 133 21.69 -17.27 20.42
CA TYR A 133 23.15 -17.13 20.49
C TYR A 133 23.87 -17.31 19.14
N LYS A 134 23.19 -17.84 18.11
CA LYS A 134 23.67 -18.13 16.75
C LYS A 134 25.02 -18.88 16.65
N LEU A 135 25.48 -19.55 17.71
CA LEU A 135 26.81 -20.15 17.79
C LEU A 135 26.96 -21.27 16.76
N PHE A 136 28.02 -21.23 15.96
CA PHE A 136 28.32 -22.20 14.90
C PHE A 136 27.21 -22.35 13.84
N SER A 137 26.33 -21.36 13.67
CA SER A 137 25.27 -21.34 12.64
C SER A 137 25.79 -21.60 11.22
N GLY A 138 26.99 -21.13 10.89
CA GLY A 138 27.70 -21.41 9.63
C GLY A 138 28.41 -22.78 9.55
N HIS A 139 28.01 -23.78 10.35
CA HIS A 139 28.59 -25.13 10.35
C HIS A 139 27.48 -26.18 10.22
N SER A 140 27.67 -27.14 9.30
CA SER A 140 26.64 -28.13 8.94
C SER A 140 27.13 -29.59 8.99
N SER A 141 28.38 -29.88 9.34
CA SER A 141 28.80 -31.27 9.57
C SER A 141 28.25 -31.78 10.89
N PHE A 142 27.99 -33.08 10.97
CA PHE A 142 27.43 -33.75 12.14
C PHE A 142 28.05 -35.14 12.30
N GLY A 143 27.77 -35.81 13.42
CA GLY A 143 28.28 -37.16 13.67
C GLY A 143 28.20 -37.54 15.14
N PHE A 144 29.23 -38.22 15.66
CA PHE A 144 29.31 -38.62 17.07
C PHE A 144 30.74 -38.73 17.59
N VAL A 145 30.87 -38.74 18.91
CA VAL A 145 32.15 -38.70 19.64
C VAL A 145 32.09 -39.48 20.94
N SER A 146 33.23 -40.04 21.37
CA SER A 146 33.48 -40.38 22.77
C SER A 146 34.99 -40.27 23.10
N VAL A 147 35.30 -40.46 24.37
CA VAL A 147 36.64 -40.52 24.99
C VAL A 147 36.90 -41.88 25.66
N VAL A 148 35.95 -42.81 25.57
CA VAL A 148 35.96 -44.08 26.31
C VAL A 148 36.39 -45.22 25.39
N ASP A 149 37.47 -45.90 25.77
CA ASP A 149 37.93 -47.11 25.08
C ASP A 149 36.87 -48.21 25.14
N GLY A 150 36.62 -48.88 24.01
CA GLY A 150 35.54 -49.86 23.88
C GLY A 150 34.12 -49.29 23.83
N ALA A 151 33.93 -47.96 23.74
CA ALA A 151 32.61 -47.37 23.56
C ALA A 151 31.92 -47.89 22.30
N LYS A 152 30.61 -48.20 22.39
CA LYS A 152 29.82 -48.78 21.29
C LYS A 152 28.54 -48.02 20.97
N VAL A 153 28.38 -47.71 19.68
CA VAL A 153 27.15 -47.25 19.04
C VAL A 153 26.65 -48.38 18.15
N LEU A 154 25.46 -48.91 18.48
CA LEU A 154 24.88 -50.09 17.85
C LEU A 154 24.18 -49.74 16.53
N VAL A 155 23.53 -48.58 16.50
CA VAL A 155 22.82 -48.01 15.33
C VAL A 155 23.08 -46.52 15.33
N ALA A 156 23.31 -45.93 14.14
CA ALA A 156 23.40 -44.50 13.92
C ALA A 156 22.56 -44.15 12.68
N GLU A 157 21.52 -43.33 12.88
CA GLU A 157 20.53 -42.93 11.87
C GLU A 157 20.40 -41.41 11.82
N VAL A 158 19.99 -40.89 10.67
CA VAL A 158 19.71 -39.47 10.44
C VAL A 158 18.38 -39.38 9.70
N CYS A 159 17.45 -38.59 10.23
CA CYS A 159 16.18 -38.30 9.59
C CYS A 159 16.07 -36.80 9.33
N GLU A 160 15.73 -36.43 8.09
CA GLU A 160 15.23 -35.09 7.79
C GLU A 160 13.80 -34.96 8.34
N LEU A 161 13.50 -33.84 9.00
CA LEU A 161 12.18 -33.59 9.60
C LEU A 161 11.33 -32.78 8.63
N VAL A 162 10.74 -33.47 7.65
CA VAL A 162 9.83 -32.88 6.66
C VAL A 162 8.61 -32.25 7.37
N PRO A 163 8.32 -30.95 7.18
CA PRO A 163 7.17 -30.31 7.80
C PRO A 163 5.85 -30.81 7.19
N ILE A 164 4.87 -31.11 8.05
CA ILE A 164 3.49 -31.36 7.60
C ILE A 164 2.84 -30.01 7.31
N LEU A 165 2.73 -29.68 6.02
CA LEU A 165 2.07 -28.46 5.56
C LEU A 165 0.54 -28.62 5.62
N VAL A 166 -0.10 -27.86 6.49
CA VAL A 166 -1.57 -27.69 6.49
C VAL A 166 -1.90 -26.45 5.66
N GLN A 167 -2.64 -26.62 4.56
CA GLN A 167 -3.16 -25.48 3.81
C GLN A 167 -4.35 -24.89 4.57
N HIS A 168 -4.19 -23.68 5.09
CA HIS A 168 -5.32 -22.81 5.45
C HIS A 168 -5.87 -22.13 4.19
N ALA A 169 -7.15 -21.78 4.21
CA ALA A 169 -7.75 -20.92 3.19
C ALA A 169 -7.19 -19.50 3.28
N GLU A 170 -7.30 -18.71 2.20
CA GLU A 170 -6.96 -17.29 2.23
C GLU A 170 -7.96 -16.54 3.12
N ILE A 171 -7.51 -16.14 4.31
CA ILE A 171 -8.28 -15.39 5.32
C ILE A 171 -8.25 -13.90 4.99
N GLY A 172 -9.43 -13.28 4.91
CA GLY A 172 -9.56 -11.82 4.85
C GLY A 172 -9.68 -11.23 6.26
N TYR A 173 -9.23 -9.98 6.42
CA TYR A 173 -9.34 -9.24 7.68
C TYR A 173 -9.72 -7.78 7.45
N ALA A 174 -10.42 -7.18 8.42
CA ALA A 174 -10.81 -5.77 8.43
C ALA A 174 -10.77 -5.22 9.85
N ILE A 175 -10.47 -3.93 9.99
CA ILE A 175 -10.45 -3.24 11.29
C ILE A 175 -11.41 -2.05 11.21
N ALA A 176 -12.47 -2.07 12.01
CA ALA A 176 -13.52 -1.05 12.01
C ALA A 176 -13.90 -0.68 13.46
N GLY A 177 -13.95 0.62 13.76
CA GLY A 177 -14.20 1.13 15.12
C GLY A 177 -13.15 0.71 16.15
N GLY A 178 -11.95 0.28 15.72
CA GLY A 178 -10.90 -0.29 16.56
C GLY A 178 -11.05 -1.79 16.86
N ASN A 179 -12.08 -2.45 16.34
CA ASN A 179 -12.30 -3.90 16.48
C ASN A 179 -11.77 -4.65 15.24
N LEU A 180 -11.25 -5.86 15.45
CA LEU A 180 -10.79 -6.74 14.36
C LEU A 180 -11.88 -7.74 13.97
N TYR A 181 -12.11 -7.86 12.67
CA TYR A 181 -12.96 -8.86 12.04
C TYR A 181 -12.17 -9.68 11.03
N ALA A 182 -12.50 -10.98 10.90
CA ALA A 182 -11.87 -11.89 9.94
C ALA A 182 -12.88 -12.88 9.35
N TRP A 183 -12.62 -13.34 8.12
CA TRP A 183 -13.48 -14.26 7.38
C TRP A 183 -12.68 -15.24 6.51
N GLU A 184 -13.20 -16.46 6.37
CA GLU A 184 -12.71 -17.50 5.44
C GLU A 184 -13.58 -17.63 4.19
N ASP A 185 -14.80 -17.08 4.19
CA ASP A 185 -15.77 -17.13 3.10
C ASP A 185 -16.51 -15.79 2.95
N GLU A 186 -17.33 -15.64 1.90
CA GLU A 186 -18.10 -14.41 1.63
C GLU A 186 -19.37 -14.26 2.49
N SER A 187 -19.66 -15.21 3.40
CA SER A 187 -20.91 -15.30 4.16
C SER A 187 -20.73 -15.04 5.67
N ASN A 188 -19.56 -15.35 6.22
CA ASN A 188 -19.31 -15.42 7.66
C ASN A 188 -18.16 -14.50 8.08
N ILE A 189 -18.47 -13.22 8.32
CA ILE A 189 -17.55 -12.27 8.95
C ILE A 189 -17.66 -12.42 10.47
N SER A 190 -16.57 -12.85 11.11
CA SER A 190 -16.48 -13.03 12.57
C SER A 190 -15.74 -11.87 13.21
N GLN A 191 -16.14 -11.45 14.41
CA GLN A 191 -15.33 -10.53 15.22
C GLN A 191 -14.30 -11.36 16.02
N VAL A 192 -13.02 -11.09 15.78
CA VAL A 192 -11.90 -11.79 16.44
C VAL A 192 -11.53 -11.12 17.76
N ALA A 193 -11.51 -9.77 17.79
CA ALA A 193 -11.07 -9.01 18.95
C ALA A 193 -11.67 -7.61 19.03
N THR A 194 -11.62 -7.01 20.21
CA THR A 194 -11.98 -5.61 20.49
C THR A 194 -10.75 -4.76 20.75
N LEU A 195 -10.79 -3.48 20.38
CA LEU A 195 -9.77 -2.46 20.74
C LEU A 195 -8.32 -2.79 20.33
N VAL A 196 -8.14 -3.46 19.18
CA VAL A 196 -6.82 -3.82 18.62
C VAL A 196 -6.03 -2.62 18.14
N ALA A 197 -6.72 -1.52 17.84
CA ALA A 197 -6.23 -0.25 17.33
C ALA A 197 -7.17 0.88 17.78
N ARG A 198 -6.80 2.14 17.52
CA ARG A 198 -7.69 3.30 17.74
C ARG A 198 -9.02 3.17 17.01
N SER A 199 -10.07 3.74 17.60
CA SER A 199 -11.44 3.70 17.07
C SER A 199 -11.70 4.69 15.93
N ALA A 200 -10.82 5.69 15.74
CA ALA A 200 -10.90 6.68 14.68
C ALA A 200 -9.50 7.12 14.22
N GLY A 201 -9.37 7.54 12.96
CA GLY A 201 -8.11 7.95 12.33
C GLY A 201 -7.38 6.81 11.60
N PRO A 202 -6.16 7.06 11.09
CA PRO A 202 -5.43 6.09 10.26
C PRO A 202 -5.12 4.77 10.97
N ILE A 203 -5.35 3.65 10.30
CA ILE A 203 -4.87 2.33 10.73
C ILE A 203 -4.07 1.75 9.57
N ILE A 204 -2.82 1.38 9.83
CA ILE A 204 -1.93 0.81 8.82
C ILE A 204 -1.51 -0.57 9.29
N THR A 205 -1.55 -1.52 8.38
CA THR A 205 -1.20 -2.92 8.63
C THR A 205 -0.15 -3.41 7.64
N ALA A 206 0.59 -4.45 8.01
CA ALA A 206 1.51 -5.14 7.12
C ALA A 206 1.45 -6.65 7.37
N VAL A 207 1.51 -7.46 6.30
CA VAL A 207 1.52 -8.92 6.40
C VAL A 207 2.95 -9.41 6.32
N PHE A 208 3.40 -10.16 7.34
CA PHE A 208 4.74 -10.74 7.41
C PHE A 208 4.69 -12.08 8.14
N ASP A 209 5.43 -13.08 7.64
CA ASP A 209 5.49 -14.44 8.20
C ASP A 209 4.12 -15.01 8.62
N GLN A 210 3.15 -14.94 7.69
CA GLN A 210 1.75 -15.37 7.85
C GLN A 210 0.92 -14.60 8.91
N LYS A 211 1.47 -13.57 9.55
CA LYS A 211 0.79 -12.73 10.57
C LYS A 211 0.55 -11.31 10.08
N VAL A 212 -0.42 -10.63 10.69
CA VAL A 212 -0.74 -9.23 10.39
C VAL A 212 -0.27 -8.35 11.54
N TYR A 213 0.68 -7.48 11.24
CA TYR A 213 1.22 -6.46 12.15
C TYR A 213 0.38 -5.19 12.01
N ILE A 214 -0.15 -4.69 13.13
CA ILE A 214 -1.12 -3.60 13.16
C ILE A 214 -0.49 -2.41 13.91
N ALA A 215 -0.24 -1.32 13.17
CA ALA A 215 0.17 -0.04 13.72
C ALA A 215 -1.08 0.78 14.07
N GLY A 216 -1.52 0.67 15.32
CA GLY A 216 -2.84 1.12 15.77
C GLY A 216 -2.87 2.38 16.64
N GLN A 217 -1.71 2.92 17.05
CA GLN A 217 -1.48 4.14 17.86
C GLN A 217 -2.55 4.45 18.96
N PRO A 218 -2.28 4.22 20.25
CA PRO A 218 -1.00 3.80 20.84
C PRO A 218 -0.75 2.30 20.74
N ASN A 219 -1.79 1.48 20.61
CA ASN A 219 -1.69 0.02 20.65
C ASN A 219 -0.99 -0.53 19.40
N MET A 220 -0.02 -1.41 19.62
CA MET A 220 0.62 -2.21 18.58
C MET A 220 0.22 -3.67 18.78
N THR A 221 -0.39 -4.28 17.77
CA THR A 221 -0.93 -5.65 17.90
C THR A 221 -0.51 -6.54 16.73
N ILE A 222 -0.45 -7.85 17.00
CA ILE A 222 -0.21 -8.90 16.01
C ILE A 222 -1.48 -9.75 15.95
N PHE A 223 -2.10 -9.83 14.79
CA PHE A 223 -3.14 -10.82 14.51
C PHE A 223 -2.49 -12.06 13.90
N ASP A 224 -2.80 -13.21 14.48
CA ASP A 224 -2.46 -14.54 13.98
C ASP A 224 -3.71 -15.16 13.33
N PRO A 225 -3.77 -15.28 11.99
CA PRO A 225 -4.91 -15.86 11.28
C PRO A 225 -5.04 -17.37 11.50
N VAL A 226 -3.95 -18.09 11.81
CA VAL A 226 -3.95 -19.55 11.97
C VAL A 226 -4.63 -19.95 13.28
N THR A 227 -4.44 -19.15 14.33
CA THR A 227 -5.11 -19.36 15.64
C THR A 227 -6.32 -18.46 15.87
N MET A 228 -6.68 -17.62 14.89
CA MET A 228 -7.73 -16.58 14.99
C MET A 228 -7.64 -15.79 16.30
N SER A 229 -6.46 -15.27 16.60
CA SER A 229 -6.17 -14.60 17.89
C SER A 229 -5.29 -13.36 17.74
N VAL A 230 -5.43 -12.41 18.66
CA VAL A 230 -4.63 -11.17 18.67
C VAL A 230 -3.77 -11.12 19.93
N THR A 231 -2.48 -10.80 19.76
CA THR A 231 -1.53 -10.54 20.85
C THR A 231 -1.02 -9.11 20.80
N SER A 232 -0.54 -8.60 21.93
CA SER A 232 0.22 -7.33 21.97
C SER A 232 1.57 -7.51 21.28
N TRP A 233 2.01 -6.53 20.48
CA TRP A 233 3.32 -6.57 19.82
C TRP A 233 4.41 -6.10 20.79
N VAL A 234 4.85 -7.00 21.66
CA VAL A 234 5.96 -6.76 22.59
C VAL A 234 7.23 -7.38 22.01
N PRO A 235 8.31 -6.63 21.81
CA PRO A 235 9.61 -7.19 21.45
C PRO A 235 10.18 -8.10 22.54
N ASP A 236 10.81 -9.20 22.15
CA ASP A 236 11.61 -10.07 23.02
C ASP A 236 13.03 -9.49 23.27
N THR A 237 13.47 -8.54 22.42
CA THR A 237 14.75 -7.84 22.54
C THR A 237 14.64 -6.46 21.88
N GLY A 238 15.30 -5.45 22.45
CA GLY A 238 15.10 -4.04 22.10
C GLY A 238 13.71 -3.49 22.49
N THR A 239 13.32 -2.39 21.84
CA THR A 239 12.03 -1.71 22.01
C THR A 239 11.48 -1.28 20.66
N LEU A 240 10.16 -1.18 20.50
CA LEU A 240 9.60 -0.57 19.29
C LEU A 240 10.04 0.90 19.19
N PRO A 241 10.19 1.46 17.97
CA PRO A 241 10.35 2.91 17.79
C PRO A 241 9.17 3.63 18.45
N GLY A 242 9.42 4.78 19.09
CA GLY A 242 8.35 5.51 19.76
C GLY A 242 7.69 4.80 20.94
N GLN A 243 8.31 3.73 21.48
CA GLN A 243 7.76 3.00 22.62
C GLN A 243 7.90 3.82 23.91
N GLY A 244 6.77 4.11 24.56
CA GLY A 244 6.74 4.73 25.88
C GLY A 244 7.07 3.75 27.02
N SER A 245 6.68 4.12 28.25
CA SER A 245 6.87 3.28 29.45
C SER A 245 6.05 1.99 29.48
N THR A 246 5.15 1.76 28.51
CA THR A 246 4.25 0.60 28.44
C THR A 246 4.62 -0.30 27.26
N PRO A 247 5.06 -1.55 27.49
CA PRO A 247 5.35 -2.51 26.41
C PRO A 247 4.14 -2.75 25.50
N GLY A 248 4.37 -2.85 24.19
CA GLY A 248 3.29 -3.03 23.21
C GLY A 248 2.54 -1.74 22.84
N THR A 249 3.05 -0.58 23.26
CA THR A 249 2.60 0.73 22.76
C THR A 249 3.70 1.42 21.95
N SER A 250 3.31 2.24 20.98
CA SER A 250 4.25 2.98 20.12
C SER A 250 3.57 4.19 19.48
N THR A 251 4.34 5.26 19.26
CA THR A 251 3.99 6.40 18.40
C THR A 251 4.25 6.16 16.90
N ALA A 252 4.50 4.93 16.46
CA ALA A 252 4.79 4.61 15.06
C ALA A 252 3.67 5.04 14.10
N THR A 253 4.03 5.74 13.03
CA THR A 253 3.10 6.40 12.10
C THR A 253 2.56 5.46 11.02
N PHE A 254 3.39 4.54 10.54
CA PHE A 254 3.07 3.51 9.55
C PHE A 254 3.89 2.23 9.79
N VAL A 255 3.46 1.14 9.16
CA VAL A 255 4.18 -0.14 9.12
C VAL A 255 4.25 -0.67 7.69
N GLY A 256 5.36 -1.34 7.34
CA GLY A 256 5.58 -1.98 6.05
C GLY A 256 6.56 -3.15 6.14
N VAL A 257 6.88 -3.79 5.01
CA VAL A 257 7.82 -4.92 4.93
C VAL A 257 8.88 -4.67 3.85
N PHE A 258 10.12 -5.06 4.14
CA PHE A 258 11.23 -5.05 3.18
C PHE A 258 12.28 -6.10 3.56
N GLY A 259 12.81 -6.84 2.59
CA GLY A 259 14.02 -7.65 2.77
C GLY A 259 13.99 -8.59 3.98
N GLY A 260 12.89 -9.31 4.20
CA GLY A 260 12.73 -10.23 5.33
C GLY A 260 12.55 -9.56 6.70
N ARG A 261 12.18 -8.27 6.74
CA ARG A 261 12.00 -7.47 7.96
C ARG A 261 10.66 -6.71 7.92
N VAL A 262 10.08 -6.48 9.10
CA VAL A 262 9.03 -5.47 9.31
C VAL A 262 9.69 -4.13 9.62
N GLY A 263 9.20 -3.06 9.01
CA GLY A 263 9.71 -1.70 9.18
C GLY A 263 8.66 -0.73 9.73
N LEU A 264 9.12 0.23 10.53
CA LEU A 264 8.33 1.25 11.23
C LEU A 264 8.99 2.64 11.09
N ASN A 265 8.19 3.69 11.19
CA ASN A 265 8.62 5.09 11.31
C ASN A 265 8.00 5.69 12.57
N ASP A 266 8.73 6.55 13.29
CA ASP A 266 8.29 7.17 14.53
C ASP A 266 7.85 8.62 14.28
N ILE A 267 6.82 9.10 14.99
CA ILE A 267 6.35 10.49 14.87
C ILE A 267 7.38 11.49 15.42
N ASP A 268 8.17 11.09 16.42
CA ASP A 268 9.19 11.92 17.06
C ASP A 268 10.54 11.88 16.32
N ASP A 269 10.76 10.89 15.46
CA ASP A 269 11.87 10.85 14.49
C ASP A 269 11.37 10.54 13.06
N PRO A 270 10.58 11.46 12.46
CA PRO A 270 9.83 11.16 11.25
C PRO A 270 10.70 11.06 9.99
N GLN A 271 11.99 11.41 10.06
CA GLN A 271 12.96 11.29 8.95
C GLN A 271 13.67 9.93 8.91
N ASN A 272 13.37 9.05 9.87
CA ASN A 272 14.08 7.80 10.11
C ASN A 272 13.19 6.59 9.78
N ILE A 273 13.79 5.47 9.42
CA ILE A 273 13.09 4.20 9.24
C ILE A 273 13.85 3.15 10.03
N TYR A 274 13.11 2.43 10.86
CA TYR A 274 13.59 1.37 11.74
C TYR A 274 13.09 0.04 11.20
N PHE A 275 13.93 -0.99 11.22
CA PHE A 275 13.57 -2.35 10.84
C PHE A 275 14.00 -3.34 11.92
N CYS A 276 13.16 -4.36 12.15
CA CYS A 276 13.51 -5.50 12.98
C CYS A 276 14.66 -6.33 12.38
N ALA A 277 15.17 -7.29 13.15
CA ALA A 277 16.11 -8.28 12.62
C ALA A 277 15.48 -9.15 11.52
N VAL A 278 16.31 -9.65 10.60
CA VAL A 278 15.87 -10.51 9.48
C VAL A 278 15.22 -11.78 10.03
N GLY A 279 13.98 -12.04 9.61
CA GLY A 279 13.20 -13.21 10.05
C GLY A 279 12.79 -13.20 11.52
N ASN A 280 13.02 -12.11 12.28
CA ASN A 280 12.56 -11.99 13.66
C ASN A 280 11.92 -10.60 13.92
N PRO A 281 10.58 -10.51 13.76
CA PRO A 281 9.82 -9.26 13.97
C PRO A 281 9.63 -8.86 15.44
N LEU A 282 10.15 -9.66 16.38
CA LEU A 282 10.19 -9.37 17.82
C LEU A 282 11.58 -8.95 18.32
N ASN A 283 12.61 -8.93 17.45
CA ASN A 283 13.92 -8.37 17.78
C ASN A 283 14.08 -6.97 17.17
N TRP A 284 14.17 -5.98 18.05
CA TRP A 284 14.37 -4.56 17.75
C TRP A 284 15.62 -4.00 18.44
N GLU A 285 16.62 -4.84 18.75
CA GLU A 285 17.89 -4.43 19.38
C GLU A 285 18.77 -3.65 18.40
N LEU A 286 18.66 -2.32 18.43
CA LEU A 286 19.37 -1.42 17.52
C LEU A 286 20.85 -1.26 17.90
N GLY A 287 21.73 -1.23 16.91
CA GLY A 287 23.16 -0.96 17.11
C GLY A 287 24.02 -2.21 17.36
N THR A 288 23.47 -3.41 17.19
CA THR A 288 24.26 -4.65 17.10
C THR A 288 25.10 -4.68 15.82
N GLU A 289 26.35 -5.14 15.90
CA GLU A 289 27.21 -5.39 14.73
C GLU A 289 26.85 -6.71 13.98
N ASP A 290 25.83 -7.44 14.45
CA ASP A 290 25.40 -8.74 13.90
C ASP A 290 24.82 -8.63 12.48
N GLU A 291 25.27 -9.51 11.59
CA GLU A 291 24.69 -9.72 10.26
C GLU A 291 23.18 -10.05 10.38
N GLY A 292 22.35 -9.22 9.75
CA GLY A 292 20.89 -9.33 9.81
C GLY A 292 20.24 -8.90 11.13
N GLY A 293 20.96 -8.19 12.01
CA GLY A 293 20.40 -7.55 13.21
C GLY A 293 19.35 -6.46 12.91
N ALA A 294 18.75 -5.90 13.97
CA ALA A 294 17.80 -4.79 13.85
C ALA A 294 18.55 -3.47 13.60
N GLN A 295 18.00 -2.60 12.77
CA GLN A 295 18.72 -1.43 12.25
C GLN A 295 17.81 -0.22 12.04
N ALA A 296 18.41 0.97 11.99
CA ALA A 296 17.74 2.23 11.70
C ALA A 296 18.62 3.15 10.86
N LEU A 297 18.03 4.00 10.02
CA LEU A 297 18.77 4.87 9.10
C LEU A 297 19.70 5.87 9.81
N ASN A 298 19.37 6.28 11.04
CA ASN A 298 20.23 7.13 11.86
C ASN A 298 21.47 6.44 12.44
N LEU A 299 21.54 5.10 12.39
CA LEU A 299 22.67 4.30 12.85
C LEU A 299 23.49 3.70 11.69
N GLY A 300 22.87 3.52 10.52
CA GLY A 300 23.55 3.13 9.29
C GLY A 300 24.39 4.26 8.68
N ILE A 301 25.44 3.90 7.93
CA ILE A 301 26.36 4.84 7.26
C ILE A 301 25.63 5.81 6.31
N ALA A 302 24.45 5.43 5.79
CA ALA A 302 23.67 6.24 4.86
C ALA A 302 22.98 7.47 5.49
N GLY A 303 22.70 7.45 6.80
CA GLY A 303 22.03 8.55 7.50
C GLY A 303 20.53 8.70 7.21
N LYS A 304 19.91 9.72 7.83
CA LYS A 304 18.48 10.05 7.71
C LYS A 304 18.16 10.71 6.37
N LEU A 305 16.90 10.58 5.93
CA LEU A 305 16.41 11.05 4.62
C LEU A 305 16.18 12.57 4.50
N GLY A 306 16.40 13.34 5.58
CA GLY A 306 16.32 14.80 5.59
C GLY A 306 14.92 15.42 5.48
N GLU A 307 13.92 14.67 5.01
CA GLU A 307 12.51 15.03 5.02
C GLU A 307 11.67 13.94 5.73
N PRO A 308 10.51 14.30 6.33
CA PRO A 308 9.61 13.32 6.93
C PRO A 308 9.15 12.25 5.93
N VAL A 309 9.24 10.99 6.34
CA VAL A 309 8.79 9.81 5.59
C VAL A 309 7.28 9.65 5.75
N VAL A 310 6.58 9.44 4.63
CA VAL A 310 5.12 9.22 4.58
C VAL A 310 4.79 7.73 4.42
N GLY A 311 5.66 6.98 3.74
CA GLY A 311 5.57 5.53 3.61
C GLY A 311 6.64 4.96 2.69
N PHE A 312 6.68 3.64 2.56
CA PHE A 312 7.57 2.95 1.63
C PHE A 312 6.89 1.76 0.96
N SER A 313 7.45 1.30 -0.17
CA SER A 313 7.10 0.01 -0.78
C SER A 313 8.34 -0.68 -1.33
N GLN A 314 8.42 -2.00 -1.16
CA GLN A 314 9.47 -2.80 -1.80
C GLN A 314 9.31 -2.72 -3.31
N ALA A 315 10.40 -2.38 -4.00
CA ALA A 315 10.43 -2.15 -5.45
C ALA A 315 10.99 -3.34 -6.23
N ASN A 316 11.97 -4.04 -5.63
CA ASN A 316 12.46 -5.34 -6.07
C ASN A 316 13.12 -6.05 -4.86
N ASN A 317 13.75 -7.20 -5.07
CA ASN A 317 14.38 -8.00 -4.00
C ASN A 317 15.48 -7.26 -3.21
N THR A 318 16.02 -6.15 -3.74
CA THR A 318 17.19 -5.42 -3.21
C THR A 318 16.99 -3.90 -3.15
N THR A 319 15.80 -3.40 -3.45
CA THR A 319 15.51 -1.96 -3.49
C THR A 319 14.18 -1.64 -2.83
N LEU A 320 14.20 -0.63 -1.96
CA LEU A 320 13.03 0.00 -1.37
C LEU A 320 12.79 1.36 -2.05
N LEU A 321 11.55 1.66 -2.42
CA LEU A 321 11.14 3.03 -2.76
C LEU A 321 10.51 3.66 -1.51
N VAL A 322 11.01 4.81 -1.10
CA VAL A 322 10.53 5.58 0.05
C VAL A 322 9.91 6.88 -0.45
N GLY A 323 8.67 7.14 -0.04
CA GLY A 323 7.98 8.40 -0.27
C GLY A 323 8.06 9.28 0.98
N CYS A 324 8.69 10.45 0.84
CA CYS A 324 8.71 11.51 1.83
C CYS A 324 7.70 12.61 1.45
N THR A 325 7.48 13.58 2.34
CA THR A 325 6.46 14.64 2.14
C THR A 325 6.68 15.52 0.90
N ARG A 326 7.92 15.67 0.41
CA ARG A 326 8.23 16.45 -0.81
C ARG A 326 9.30 15.81 -1.71
N SER A 327 9.65 14.56 -1.47
CA SER A 327 10.67 13.83 -2.22
C SER A 327 10.40 12.32 -2.25
N PHE A 328 11.02 11.64 -3.21
CA PHE A 328 11.13 10.18 -3.25
C PHE A 328 12.60 9.79 -3.23
N TRP A 329 12.92 8.75 -2.46
CA TRP A 329 14.26 8.21 -2.28
C TRP A 329 14.24 6.71 -2.53
N ARG A 330 15.36 6.16 -2.99
CA ARG A 330 15.57 4.71 -3.06
C ARG A 330 16.60 4.30 -2.03
N ILE A 331 16.39 3.13 -1.44
CA ILE A 331 17.38 2.48 -0.58
C ILE A 331 17.79 1.18 -1.28
N GLN A 332 19.08 1.01 -1.56
CA GLN A 332 19.63 -0.10 -2.32
C GLN A 332 20.55 -0.97 -1.45
N SER A 333 20.61 -2.26 -1.80
CA SER A 333 21.24 -3.36 -1.05
C SER A 333 20.44 -3.83 0.17
N ASP A 334 20.61 -5.11 0.53
CA ASP A 334 20.20 -5.63 1.83
C ASP A 334 21.20 -5.17 2.89
N TRP A 335 20.69 -4.57 3.97
CA TRP A 335 21.47 -4.04 5.08
C TRP A 335 22.11 -5.14 5.94
N ALA A 336 21.80 -6.42 5.67
CA ALA A 336 22.48 -7.57 6.26
C ALA A 336 23.85 -7.86 5.62
N LEU A 337 24.10 -7.36 4.40
CA LEU A 337 25.30 -7.66 3.60
C LEU A 337 26.27 -6.48 3.50
N GLY A 338 25.95 -5.34 4.10
CA GLY A 338 26.75 -4.12 4.07
C GLY A 338 25.90 -2.85 4.25
N PRO A 339 26.53 -1.66 4.30
CA PRO A 339 25.81 -0.40 4.38
C PRO A 339 24.98 -0.16 3.10
N PRO A 340 23.71 0.25 3.21
CA PRO A 340 22.89 0.58 2.04
C PRO A 340 23.38 1.84 1.31
N SER A 341 23.10 1.92 0.01
CA SER A 341 23.04 3.21 -0.68
C SER A 341 21.66 3.83 -0.45
N VAL A 342 21.63 5.16 -0.29
CA VAL A 342 20.41 5.96 -0.18
C VAL A 342 20.53 7.10 -1.17
N ASP A 343 19.76 7.03 -2.26
CA ASP A 343 19.84 8.01 -3.35
C ASP A 343 18.49 8.73 -3.52
N PRO A 344 18.47 10.03 -3.85
CA PRO A 344 17.23 10.72 -4.22
C PRO A 344 16.77 10.27 -5.61
N VAL A 345 15.52 9.81 -5.70
CA VAL A 345 14.84 9.45 -6.96
C VAL A 345 14.14 10.67 -7.56
N LYS A 346 13.46 11.46 -6.71
CA LYS A 346 12.75 12.67 -7.12
C LYS A 346 12.75 13.69 -5.99
N LEU A 347 12.99 14.96 -6.32
CA LEU A 347 12.87 16.09 -5.40
C LEU A 347 11.76 17.05 -5.87
N GLY A 348 11.10 17.70 -4.92
CA GLY A 348 10.05 18.69 -5.16
C GLY A 348 8.63 18.13 -5.37
N VAL A 349 8.48 16.80 -5.33
CA VAL A 349 7.19 16.09 -5.35
C VAL A 349 7.28 14.94 -4.35
N GLY A 350 6.30 14.83 -3.47
CA GLY A 350 6.27 13.83 -2.39
C GLY A 350 5.01 12.98 -2.39
N LEU A 351 4.99 11.97 -1.53
CA LEU A 351 3.90 11.01 -1.38
C LEU A 351 2.76 11.58 -0.52
N THR A 352 1.50 11.33 -0.87
CA THR A 352 0.35 11.88 -0.14
C THR A 352 -0.02 11.07 1.11
N SER A 353 0.07 9.74 1.07
CA SER A 353 -0.23 8.88 2.23
C SER A 353 0.49 7.54 2.16
N ALA A 354 0.63 6.84 3.29
CA ALA A 354 1.41 5.61 3.41
C ALA A 354 0.94 4.46 2.48
N ARG A 355 -0.34 4.47 2.08
CA ARG A 355 -0.94 3.50 1.14
C ARG A 355 -1.26 4.11 -0.24
N SER A 356 -0.73 5.30 -0.57
CA SER A 356 -0.98 5.97 -1.84
C SER A 356 0.02 5.60 -2.95
N MET A 357 0.56 4.38 -2.92
CA MET A 357 1.39 3.77 -3.99
C MET A 357 0.92 2.35 -4.28
N ALA A 358 0.86 1.99 -5.56
CA ALA A 358 0.71 0.61 -6.02
C ALA A 358 1.77 0.30 -7.08
N MET A 359 2.29 -0.92 -7.07
CA MET A 359 3.28 -1.36 -8.07
C MET A 359 2.60 -1.63 -9.42
N ILE A 360 3.26 -1.23 -10.51
CA ILE A 360 2.88 -1.56 -11.89
C ILE A 360 3.72 -2.74 -12.38
N ASP A 361 5.04 -2.62 -12.21
CA ASP A 361 6.05 -3.64 -12.51
C ASP A 361 7.22 -3.48 -11.53
N ALA A 362 8.16 -4.42 -11.52
CA ALA A 362 9.33 -4.39 -10.63
C ALA A 362 10.14 -3.08 -10.81
N GLY A 363 10.11 -2.22 -9.79
CA GLY A 363 10.76 -0.92 -9.80
C GLY A 363 9.91 0.26 -10.31
N VAL A 364 8.66 0.04 -10.71
CA VAL A 364 7.78 1.07 -11.30
C VAL A 364 6.44 1.11 -10.58
N PHE A 365 6.04 2.29 -10.10
CA PHE A 365 4.86 2.50 -9.28
C PHE A 365 3.90 3.53 -9.85
N LEU A 366 2.60 3.31 -9.68
CA LEU A 366 1.60 4.37 -9.70
C LEU A 366 1.49 4.95 -8.30
N ALA A 367 1.68 6.27 -8.16
CA ALA A 367 1.62 6.97 -6.88
C ALA A 367 0.70 8.18 -6.96
N HIS A 368 -0.09 8.41 -5.91
CA HIS A 368 -0.70 9.71 -5.67
C HIS A 368 0.30 10.59 -4.92
N THR A 369 0.53 11.79 -5.43
CA THR A 369 1.57 12.70 -4.98
C THR A 369 1.02 14.10 -4.68
N THR A 370 1.87 14.96 -4.12
CA THR A 370 1.60 16.41 -3.99
C THR A 370 1.40 17.15 -5.33
N ALA A 371 1.51 16.48 -6.48
CA ALA A 371 1.20 16.98 -7.82
C ALA A 371 0.08 16.17 -8.53
N GLY A 372 -0.70 15.38 -7.77
CA GLY A 372 -1.68 14.43 -8.27
C GLY A 372 -1.08 13.07 -8.62
N VAL A 373 -1.72 12.32 -9.51
CA VAL A 373 -1.33 10.95 -9.87
C VAL A 373 -0.17 10.95 -10.87
N ALA A 374 0.90 10.21 -10.54
CA ALA A 374 2.11 10.08 -11.33
C ALA A 374 2.64 8.63 -11.35
N VAL A 375 3.37 8.27 -12.40
CA VAL A 375 4.22 7.07 -12.42
C VAL A 375 5.63 7.44 -11.97
N ILE A 376 6.22 6.62 -11.11
CA ILE A 376 7.54 6.81 -10.50
C ILE A 376 8.35 5.54 -10.67
N GLY A 377 9.52 5.63 -11.31
CA GLY A 377 10.50 4.55 -11.40
C GLY A 377 11.69 4.76 -10.46
N ILE A 378 12.25 3.66 -9.93
CA ILE A 378 13.46 3.68 -9.08
C ILE A 378 14.73 4.15 -9.82
N ASP A 379 14.67 4.33 -11.13
CA ASP A 379 15.70 4.92 -11.99
C ASP A 379 15.72 6.46 -11.93
N GLY A 380 14.69 7.09 -11.39
CA GLY A 380 14.49 8.55 -11.43
C GLY A 380 13.45 9.00 -12.46
N SER A 381 12.83 8.08 -13.21
CA SER A 381 11.73 8.41 -14.11
C SER A 381 10.50 8.89 -13.34
N PHE A 382 9.86 9.94 -13.87
CA PHE A 382 8.70 10.58 -13.25
C PHE A 382 7.75 11.10 -14.33
N THR A 383 6.59 10.46 -14.46
CA THR A 383 5.57 10.78 -15.48
C THR A 383 4.29 11.24 -14.78
N PRO A 384 4.03 12.56 -14.66
CA PRO A 384 2.85 13.07 -13.96
C PRO A 384 1.60 12.91 -14.85
N LEU A 385 0.88 11.79 -14.68
CA LEU A 385 -0.24 11.39 -15.53
C LEU A 385 -1.38 12.41 -15.50
N SER A 386 -1.81 12.84 -14.31
CA SER A 386 -2.91 13.79 -14.15
C SER A 386 -2.56 15.21 -14.60
N GLN A 387 -1.29 15.56 -14.75
CA GLN A 387 -0.87 16.92 -15.05
C GLN A 387 -1.16 17.29 -16.52
N GLY A 388 -2.24 18.06 -16.71
CA GLY A 388 -2.77 18.48 -18.01
C GLY A 388 -4.16 17.93 -18.28
N THR A 389 -4.49 16.76 -17.71
CA THR A 389 -5.82 16.13 -17.80
C THR A 389 -6.73 16.54 -16.64
N LEU A 390 -6.21 16.47 -15.40
CA LEU A 390 -6.95 16.73 -14.16
C LEU A 390 -6.14 17.66 -13.24
N THR A 391 -6.48 18.95 -13.24
CA THR A 391 -5.83 19.99 -12.41
C THR A 391 -6.57 20.30 -11.12
N THR A 392 -7.89 20.09 -11.08
CA THR A 392 -8.76 20.33 -9.92
C THR A 392 -9.18 19.00 -9.29
N ASN A 393 -9.52 18.98 -8.01
CA ASN A 393 -10.02 17.84 -7.22
C ASN A 393 -9.05 16.65 -7.01
N ILE A 394 -8.10 16.36 -7.90
CA ILE A 394 -7.11 15.27 -7.76
C ILE A 394 -5.71 15.75 -7.32
N GLN A 395 -5.47 17.07 -7.27
CA GLN A 395 -4.18 17.63 -6.83
C GLN A 395 -4.25 18.27 -5.44
N GLU A 396 -5.46 18.41 -4.88
CA GLU A 396 -5.74 19.08 -3.61
C GLU A 396 -6.30 18.06 -2.60
N PRO A 397 -5.44 17.37 -1.81
CA PRO A 397 -5.90 16.69 -0.60
C PRO A 397 -6.33 17.75 0.42
N ALA A 398 -7.64 17.90 0.62
CA ALA A 398 -8.18 18.66 1.73
C ALA A 398 -8.01 17.82 3.01
N GLU A 399 -7.32 18.37 4.01
CA GLU A 399 -6.86 17.66 5.22
C GLU A 399 -5.89 16.47 4.92
N PRO A 400 -5.21 15.89 5.93
CA PRO A 400 -4.35 14.70 5.73
C PRO A 400 -5.19 13.45 5.40
N ALA A 401 -5.66 13.38 4.16
CA ALA A 401 -6.56 12.35 3.66
C ALA A 401 -5.90 10.96 3.64
N LEU A 402 -6.72 9.93 3.91
CA LEU A 402 -6.36 8.52 3.77
C LEU A 402 -6.33 8.11 2.30
N VAL A 403 -5.47 8.73 1.50
CA VAL A 403 -5.36 8.43 0.08
C VAL A 403 -4.81 7.02 -0.11
N GLN A 404 -5.53 6.19 -0.86
CA GLN A 404 -5.13 4.81 -1.16
C GLN A 404 -5.09 4.60 -2.66
N VAL A 405 -4.10 3.86 -3.14
CA VAL A 405 -4.02 3.40 -4.54
C VAL A 405 -3.98 1.89 -4.52
N VAL A 406 -4.99 1.24 -5.12
CA VAL A 406 -5.10 -0.22 -5.20
C VAL A 406 -5.32 -0.64 -6.63
N ARG A 407 -4.62 -1.68 -7.10
CA ARG A 407 -4.77 -2.22 -8.45
C ARG A 407 -5.94 -3.20 -8.49
N ASP A 408 -6.92 -2.95 -9.37
CA ASP A 408 -7.89 -3.94 -9.80
C ASP A 408 -7.32 -4.70 -11.02
N ALA A 409 -6.92 -5.94 -10.79
CA ALA A 409 -6.40 -6.82 -11.83
C ALA A 409 -7.50 -7.52 -12.67
N GLU A 410 -8.75 -7.53 -12.18
CA GLU A 410 -9.93 -8.07 -12.88
C GLU A 410 -10.45 -7.03 -13.91
N ARG A 411 -10.35 -5.73 -13.60
CA ARG A 411 -10.81 -4.61 -14.45
C ARG A 411 -9.69 -3.83 -15.16
N HIS A 412 -8.43 -4.26 -15.05
CA HIS A 412 -7.26 -3.63 -15.66
C HIS A 412 -7.12 -2.12 -15.34
N GLY A 413 -7.10 -1.80 -14.04
CA GLY A 413 -6.99 -0.42 -13.59
C GLY A 413 -6.51 -0.25 -12.15
N TYR A 414 -6.45 1.00 -11.72
CA TYR A 414 -6.11 1.39 -10.35
C TYR A 414 -7.20 2.27 -9.77
N LEU A 415 -7.74 1.86 -8.64
CA LEU A 415 -8.63 2.71 -7.86
C LEU A 415 -7.79 3.62 -6.97
N VAL A 416 -7.98 4.93 -7.16
CA VAL A 416 -7.40 6.02 -6.38
C VAL A 416 -8.51 6.56 -5.47
N LEU A 417 -8.45 6.19 -4.19
CA LEU A 417 -9.39 6.65 -3.18
C LEU A 417 -8.91 7.98 -2.57
N LEU A 418 -9.75 9.01 -2.58
CA LEU A 418 -9.56 10.23 -1.77
C LEU A 418 -10.79 10.44 -0.86
N PRO A 419 -10.91 9.68 0.25
CA PRO A 419 -12.05 9.78 1.16
C PRO A 419 -12.08 11.11 1.92
N SER A 420 -13.27 11.70 2.05
CA SER A 420 -13.51 12.98 2.72
C SER A 420 -14.30 12.79 4.02
N TYR A 421 -13.68 13.07 5.18
CA TYR A 421 -14.36 13.06 6.48
C TYR A 421 -15.52 14.07 6.59
N ALA A 422 -15.59 15.05 5.69
CA ALA A 422 -16.66 16.05 5.65
C ALA A 422 -17.84 15.66 4.71
N GLY A 423 -17.74 14.52 4.02
CA GLY A 423 -18.60 14.18 2.88
C GLY A 423 -18.20 14.93 1.60
N GLY A 424 -18.72 14.47 0.47
CA GLY A 424 -18.27 14.94 -0.86
C GLY A 424 -17.04 14.19 -1.35
N ASP A 425 -17.14 12.86 -1.35
CA ASP A 425 -16.12 11.90 -1.75
C ASP A 425 -15.71 12.01 -3.23
N ARG A 426 -14.42 11.78 -3.51
CA ARG A 426 -13.79 12.06 -4.82
C ARG A 426 -12.86 10.91 -5.21
N HIS A 427 -13.40 9.84 -5.77
CA HIS A 427 -12.61 8.66 -6.15
C HIS A 427 -12.33 8.67 -7.65
N TYR A 428 -11.28 7.97 -8.09
CA TYR A 428 -10.95 7.83 -9.52
C TYR A 428 -10.44 6.42 -9.84
N PHE A 429 -11.08 5.76 -10.80
CA PHE A 429 -10.52 4.59 -11.46
C PHE A 429 -9.63 5.02 -12.62
N TYR A 430 -8.37 4.58 -12.64
CA TYR A 430 -7.43 4.79 -13.74
C TYR A 430 -7.28 3.51 -14.57
N SER A 431 -7.81 3.52 -15.79
CA SER A 431 -7.71 2.42 -16.75
C SER A 431 -6.29 2.31 -17.34
N GLU A 432 -5.66 1.16 -17.17
CA GLU A 432 -4.35 0.84 -17.77
C GLU A 432 -4.44 0.85 -19.31
N THR A 433 -5.54 0.31 -19.85
CA THR A 433 -5.75 0.08 -21.28
C THR A 433 -6.02 1.36 -22.07
N ILE A 434 -6.58 2.39 -21.44
CA ILE A 434 -6.92 3.68 -22.08
C ILE A 434 -5.91 4.77 -21.71
N GLY A 435 -5.43 4.80 -20.46
CA GLY A 435 -4.45 5.79 -20.02
C GLY A 435 -3.00 5.47 -20.42
N GLY A 436 -2.67 4.18 -20.62
CA GLY A 436 -1.38 3.72 -21.15
C GLY A 436 -0.13 4.15 -20.37
N PHE A 437 -0.28 4.56 -19.10
CA PHE A 437 0.76 5.17 -18.27
C PHE A 437 1.46 6.40 -18.91
N ALA A 438 0.79 7.10 -19.82
CA ALA A 438 1.35 8.24 -20.55
C ALA A 438 0.79 9.59 -20.06
N ARG A 439 1.67 10.60 -20.00
CA ARG A 439 1.33 11.97 -19.55
C ARG A 439 0.31 12.63 -20.47
N GLY A 440 -0.77 13.19 -19.89
CA GLY A 440 -1.79 13.93 -20.63
C GLY A 440 -2.77 13.07 -21.43
N GLN A 441 -2.66 11.74 -21.34
CA GLN A 441 -3.69 10.83 -21.84
C GLN A 441 -4.93 10.84 -20.93
N GLY A 442 -6.00 10.23 -21.42
CA GLY A 442 -7.25 10.01 -20.68
C GLY A 442 -7.14 8.81 -19.74
N GLY A 443 -8.20 7.99 -19.70
CA GLY A 443 -8.26 6.79 -18.87
C GLY A 443 -8.55 7.03 -17.38
N PHE A 444 -8.68 8.28 -16.93
CA PHE A 444 -9.22 8.60 -15.62
C PHE A 444 -10.75 8.64 -15.65
N TYR A 445 -11.38 7.87 -14.77
CA TYR A 445 -12.82 7.76 -14.57
C TYR A 445 -13.14 8.13 -13.12
N PRO A 446 -13.62 9.35 -12.85
CA PRO A 446 -14.07 9.73 -11.51
C PRO A 446 -15.30 8.93 -11.09
N GLU A 447 -15.24 8.34 -9.91
CA GLU A 447 -16.30 7.52 -9.32
C GLU A 447 -16.98 8.30 -8.18
N GLY A 448 -18.32 8.42 -8.28
CA GLY A 448 -19.16 8.95 -7.22
C GLY A 448 -19.86 7.82 -6.48
N TYR A 449 -19.57 7.68 -5.19
CA TYR A 449 -20.24 6.73 -4.31
C TYR A 449 -21.38 7.40 -3.54
N ALA A 450 -22.39 6.63 -3.16
CA ALA A 450 -23.43 7.13 -2.25
C ALA A 450 -22.83 7.53 -0.90
N SER A 451 -23.33 8.61 -0.28
CA SER A 451 -22.76 9.19 0.94
C SER A 451 -22.84 8.31 2.20
N TRP A 452 -23.60 7.22 2.15
CA TRP A 452 -23.61 6.17 3.18
C TRP A 452 -22.62 5.04 2.91
N LEU A 453 -22.13 4.91 1.67
CA LEU A 453 -21.17 3.89 1.27
C LEU A 453 -19.74 4.41 1.45
N GLY A 454 -19.36 5.51 0.77
CA GLY A 454 -18.08 6.23 0.90
C GLY A 454 -16.84 5.34 1.19
N PRO A 455 -16.12 4.83 0.18
CA PRO A 455 -15.00 3.91 0.39
C PRO A 455 -13.86 4.52 1.23
N SER A 456 -13.79 4.14 2.50
CA SER A 456 -12.81 4.63 3.48
C SER A 456 -11.46 3.91 3.40
N CYS A 457 -11.46 2.67 2.88
CA CYS A 457 -10.26 1.88 2.62
C CYS A 457 -10.53 0.82 1.53
N ALA A 458 -9.45 0.30 0.94
CA ALA A 458 -9.48 -0.83 0.01
C ALA A 458 -8.39 -1.86 0.34
N GLY A 459 -8.67 -3.12 0.00
CA GLY A 459 -7.73 -4.24 0.05
C GLY A 459 -7.95 -5.21 -1.11
N ILE A 460 -7.04 -6.17 -1.28
CA ILE A 460 -7.20 -7.27 -2.24
C ILE A 460 -7.37 -8.57 -1.46
N TRP A 461 -8.36 -9.38 -1.83
CA TRP A 461 -8.60 -10.73 -1.32
C TRP A 461 -9.08 -11.62 -2.47
N ARG A 462 -8.48 -12.79 -2.63
CA ARG A 462 -8.76 -13.76 -3.72
C ARG A 462 -8.66 -13.13 -5.12
N GLY A 463 -7.74 -12.18 -5.27
CA GLY A 463 -7.50 -11.43 -6.51
C GLY A 463 -8.51 -10.31 -6.80
N ARG A 464 -9.52 -10.10 -5.95
CA ARG A 464 -10.56 -9.06 -6.08
C ARG A 464 -10.36 -7.92 -5.10
N VAL A 465 -10.82 -6.73 -5.48
CA VAL A 465 -10.80 -5.56 -4.60
C VAL A 465 -12.02 -5.58 -3.67
N ILE A 466 -11.79 -5.32 -2.38
CA ILE A 466 -12.83 -5.16 -1.35
C ILE A 466 -12.67 -3.78 -0.71
N PHE A 467 -13.80 -3.12 -0.44
CA PHE A 467 -13.89 -1.79 0.16
C PHE A 467 -14.47 -1.86 1.57
N GLY A 468 -13.94 -1.05 2.49
CA GLY A 468 -14.60 -0.75 3.77
C GLY A 468 -15.37 0.56 3.67
N GLY A 469 -16.69 0.52 3.81
CA GLY A 469 -17.56 1.69 3.72
C GLY A 469 -17.73 2.46 5.04
N LEU A 470 -18.10 3.74 4.96
CA LEU A 470 -18.36 4.60 6.12
C LEU A 470 -19.49 4.10 7.03
N ASN A 471 -20.42 3.29 6.52
CA ASN A 471 -21.46 2.62 7.31
C ASN A 471 -20.97 1.38 8.10
N GLY A 472 -19.68 1.02 8.00
CA GLY A 472 -19.09 -0.14 8.69
C GLY A 472 -19.32 -1.49 8.00
N PHE A 473 -19.91 -1.51 6.80
CA PHE A 473 -20.02 -2.71 5.96
C PHE A 473 -18.85 -2.81 4.98
N MET A 474 -18.64 -4.01 4.43
CA MET A 474 -17.69 -4.24 3.34
C MET A 474 -18.43 -4.47 2.01
N PHE A 475 -17.79 -4.04 0.92
CA PHE A 475 -18.33 -4.09 -0.43
C PHE A 475 -17.30 -4.66 -1.40
N LYS A 476 -17.79 -5.25 -2.51
CA LYS A 476 -17.00 -5.63 -3.69
C LYS A 476 -17.76 -5.17 -4.93
N PHE A 477 -17.07 -4.98 -6.05
CA PHE A 477 -17.75 -4.79 -7.34
C PHE A 477 -18.43 -6.09 -7.80
N GLU A 478 -19.59 -5.96 -8.43
CA GLU A 478 -20.32 -7.07 -9.06
C GLU A 478 -20.93 -6.59 -10.38
N ASP A 479 -20.23 -6.86 -11.50
CA ASP A 479 -20.48 -6.23 -12.82
C ASP A 479 -21.83 -6.61 -13.47
N GLY A 480 -22.64 -7.44 -12.81
CA GLY A 480 -23.99 -7.84 -13.22
C GLY A 480 -25.11 -7.02 -12.57
N LEU A 481 -24.82 -6.17 -11.57
CA LEU A 481 -25.81 -5.34 -10.90
C LEU A 481 -25.98 -3.98 -11.59
N THR A 482 -27.21 -3.47 -11.60
CA THR A 482 -27.54 -2.12 -12.11
C THR A 482 -27.91 -1.15 -10.99
N THR A 483 -27.85 -1.56 -9.73
CA THR A 483 -28.24 -0.76 -8.57
C THR A 483 -27.36 -1.01 -7.34
N ASP A 484 -26.82 0.05 -6.74
CA ASP A 484 -26.11 0.01 -5.45
C ASP A 484 -27.05 0.43 -4.32
N GLY A 485 -27.33 -0.49 -3.39
CA GLY A 485 -28.23 -0.24 -2.26
C GLY A 485 -29.65 0.21 -2.65
N GLY A 486 -30.10 -0.10 -3.87
CA GLY A 486 -31.37 0.35 -4.42
C GLY A 486 -31.35 1.74 -5.08
N GLN A 487 -30.18 2.32 -5.36
CA GLN A 487 -30.01 3.47 -6.26
C GLN A 487 -29.46 2.99 -7.61
N ASN A 488 -29.98 3.49 -8.74
CA ASN A 488 -29.46 3.10 -10.07
C ASN A 488 -28.02 3.58 -10.27
N ILE A 489 -27.18 2.72 -10.86
CA ILE A 489 -25.80 3.05 -11.22
C ILE A 489 -25.82 3.88 -12.51
N TRP A 490 -25.57 5.19 -12.40
CA TRP A 490 -25.48 6.08 -13.55
C TRP A 490 -24.04 6.15 -14.06
N SER A 491 -23.83 5.70 -15.30
CA SER A 491 -22.54 5.80 -15.98
C SER A 491 -22.53 6.99 -16.92
N HIS A 492 -21.56 7.88 -16.81
CA HIS A 492 -21.40 9.01 -17.72
C HIS A 492 -19.92 9.25 -18.06
N CYS A 493 -19.67 9.75 -19.27
CA CYS A 493 -18.34 9.84 -19.86
C CYS A 493 -18.28 10.99 -20.88
N PRO A 494 -17.67 12.13 -20.53
CA PRO A 494 -17.23 13.08 -21.54
C PRO A 494 -16.20 12.50 -22.50
N VAL A 495 -16.25 12.98 -23.74
CA VAL A 495 -15.36 12.55 -24.83
C VAL A 495 -14.11 13.43 -24.81
N SER A 496 -14.15 14.64 -25.37
CA SER A 496 -13.05 15.60 -25.20
C SER A 496 -13.60 17.00 -25.14
N ILE A 497 -12.93 17.87 -24.38
CA ILE A 497 -13.09 19.30 -24.62
C ILE A 497 -12.58 19.59 -26.02
N VAL A 498 -13.33 20.38 -26.79
CA VAL A 498 -12.85 21.02 -28.00
C VAL A 498 -12.79 22.51 -27.72
N VAL A 499 -11.57 23.04 -27.66
CA VAL A 499 -11.29 24.44 -27.35
C VAL A 499 -10.32 24.96 -28.39
N HIS A 500 -10.67 26.04 -29.08
CA HIS A 500 -9.69 26.76 -29.88
C HIS A 500 -8.96 27.80 -29.02
N GLY A 501 -7.65 27.95 -29.20
CA GLY A 501 -6.77 28.73 -28.32
C GLY A 501 -6.95 30.26 -28.36
N SER A 502 -8.11 30.76 -28.78
CA SER A 502 -8.44 32.18 -28.93
C SER A 502 -9.86 32.46 -28.44
N LEU A 503 -10.00 33.41 -27.52
CA LEU A 503 -11.28 33.83 -26.94
C LEU A 503 -12.19 34.60 -27.93
N ASP A 504 -11.64 34.99 -29.09
CA ASP A 504 -12.29 35.77 -30.15
C ASP A 504 -12.97 34.89 -31.22
N ARG A 505 -12.94 33.57 -31.05
CA ARG A 505 -13.54 32.60 -31.96
C ARG A 505 -14.46 31.64 -31.21
N ASP A 506 -15.48 31.16 -31.90
CA ASP A 506 -16.31 30.06 -31.40
C ASP A 506 -15.97 28.80 -32.19
N THR A 507 -15.77 27.69 -31.47
CA THR A 507 -15.70 26.35 -32.02
C THR A 507 -17.10 25.95 -32.49
N ILE A 508 -17.23 25.43 -33.72
CA ILE A 508 -18.48 24.89 -34.27
C ILE A 508 -18.29 23.41 -34.55
N LEU A 509 -19.04 22.57 -33.83
CA LEU A 509 -19.04 21.11 -33.96
C LEU A 509 -20.26 20.69 -34.77
N ARG A 510 -20.02 19.93 -35.85
CA ARG A 510 -21.02 19.49 -36.84
C ARG A 510 -21.00 17.97 -36.99
N ARG A 511 -22.16 17.41 -37.36
CA ARG A 511 -22.36 15.98 -37.67
C ARG A 511 -21.66 15.01 -36.68
N PRO A 512 -21.78 15.17 -35.35
CA PRO A 512 -21.18 14.19 -34.45
C PRO A 512 -21.75 12.79 -34.73
N ARG A 513 -20.88 11.79 -34.80
CA ARG A 513 -21.23 10.38 -35.04
C ARG A 513 -20.63 9.56 -33.92
N LEU A 514 -21.49 8.80 -33.25
CA LEU A 514 -21.12 7.91 -32.17
C LEU A 514 -21.14 6.46 -32.67
N ILE A 515 -20.10 5.70 -32.35
CA ILE A 515 -19.98 4.27 -32.63
C ILE A 515 -19.81 3.56 -31.28
N THR A 516 -20.72 2.63 -31.00
CA THR A 516 -20.75 1.83 -29.77
C THR A 516 -20.67 0.36 -30.14
N THR A 517 -20.27 -0.49 -29.21
CA THR A 517 -20.35 -1.95 -29.42
C THR A 517 -21.82 -2.39 -29.56
N LEU A 518 -22.02 -3.61 -30.08
CA LEU A 518 -23.36 -4.16 -30.33
C LEU A 518 -24.16 -4.42 -29.05
N ASP A 519 -23.48 -4.68 -27.94
CA ASP A 519 -24.08 -5.02 -26.63
C ASP A 519 -24.27 -3.79 -25.73
N SER A 520 -24.15 -2.58 -26.27
CA SER A 520 -24.33 -1.32 -25.54
C SER A 520 -25.81 -0.93 -25.36
N SER A 521 -26.20 -0.58 -24.14
CA SER A 521 -27.44 0.14 -23.81
C SER A 521 -27.59 1.45 -24.61
N PRO A 522 -28.82 1.95 -24.80
CA PRO A 522 -29.06 3.27 -25.39
C PRO A 522 -28.43 4.39 -24.55
N ILE A 523 -27.75 5.34 -25.21
CA ILE A 523 -26.97 6.41 -24.59
C ILE A 523 -27.67 7.76 -24.76
N ASP A 524 -27.83 8.52 -23.69
CA ASP A 524 -28.20 9.94 -23.75
C ASP A 524 -26.96 10.78 -24.08
N VAL A 525 -27.01 11.61 -25.13
CA VAL A 525 -25.88 12.42 -25.59
C VAL A 525 -26.17 13.91 -25.39
N TYR A 526 -25.36 14.55 -24.55
CA TYR A 526 -25.39 15.99 -24.30
C TYR A 526 -24.21 16.69 -24.98
N LEU A 527 -24.41 17.91 -25.47
CA LEU A 527 -23.31 18.79 -25.86
C LEU A 527 -23.36 20.06 -25.00
N MET A 528 -22.37 20.24 -24.12
CA MET A 528 -22.23 21.43 -23.29
C MET A 528 -21.33 22.46 -23.97
N GLY A 529 -21.59 23.74 -23.71
CA GLY A 529 -20.75 24.87 -24.09
C GLY A 529 -20.32 25.73 -22.89
N GLY A 530 -19.26 26.50 -23.08
CA GLY A 530 -18.72 27.47 -22.12
C GLY A 530 -17.81 28.49 -22.81
N ARG A 531 -17.50 29.62 -22.14
CA ARG A 531 -16.58 30.63 -22.69
C ARG A 531 -15.11 30.26 -22.49
N THR A 532 -14.83 29.34 -21.57
CA THR A 532 -13.51 28.78 -21.25
C THR A 532 -13.63 27.28 -21.03
N ALA A 533 -12.50 26.56 -21.07
CA ALA A 533 -12.45 25.13 -20.76
C ALA A 533 -12.99 24.80 -19.34
N GLN A 534 -12.83 25.72 -18.39
CA GLN A 534 -13.29 25.55 -17.01
C GLN A 534 -14.80 25.84 -16.85
N GLU A 535 -15.36 26.78 -17.61
CA GLU A 535 -16.80 27.03 -17.60
C GLU A 535 -17.60 25.83 -18.13
N VAL A 536 -17.06 25.10 -19.11
CA VAL A 536 -17.69 23.91 -19.71
C VAL A 536 -17.97 22.80 -18.69
N TYR A 537 -17.13 22.65 -17.67
CA TYR A 537 -17.28 21.66 -16.59
C TYR A 537 -17.80 22.24 -15.27
N SER A 538 -18.27 23.50 -15.27
CA SER A 538 -18.84 24.12 -14.08
C SER A 538 -20.37 24.04 -14.12
N PRO A 539 -21.04 23.33 -13.20
CA PRO A 539 -22.50 23.27 -13.14
C PRO A 539 -23.19 24.64 -13.02
N LEU A 540 -22.44 25.68 -12.65
CA LEU A 540 -22.91 27.07 -12.48
C LEU A 540 -22.66 27.96 -13.72
N ALA A 541 -21.93 27.50 -14.73
CA ALA A 541 -21.56 28.29 -15.92
C ALA A 541 -21.69 27.56 -17.27
N GLN A 542 -21.75 26.23 -17.27
CA GLN A 542 -22.00 25.44 -18.47
C GLN A 542 -23.40 25.71 -19.04
N HIS A 543 -23.58 25.48 -20.34
CA HIS A 543 -24.88 25.53 -20.99
C HIS A 543 -25.07 24.37 -21.97
N VAL A 544 -26.17 23.63 -21.81
CA VAL A 544 -26.59 22.59 -22.76
C VAL A 544 -26.93 23.25 -24.10
N LEU A 545 -26.18 22.94 -25.16
CA LEU A 545 -26.44 23.44 -26.51
C LEU A 545 -27.49 22.57 -27.23
N TRP A 546 -27.41 21.26 -27.04
CA TRP A 546 -28.46 20.30 -27.37
C TRP A 546 -28.27 19.01 -26.57
N HIS A 547 -29.34 18.21 -26.53
CA HIS A 547 -29.41 16.89 -25.92
C HIS A 547 -30.13 15.95 -26.90
N ARG A 548 -29.79 14.65 -26.90
CA ARG A 548 -30.53 13.61 -27.61
C ARG A 548 -30.52 12.31 -26.79
N GLU A 549 -31.72 11.83 -26.47
CA GLU A 549 -31.94 10.61 -25.68
C GLU A 549 -31.81 9.35 -26.55
N GLY A 550 -31.47 8.22 -25.91
CA GLY A 550 -31.62 6.88 -26.49
C GLY A 550 -30.83 6.62 -27.78
N VAL A 551 -29.62 7.19 -27.90
CA VAL A 551 -28.72 7.01 -29.05
C VAL A 551 -28.15 5.59 -29.06
N THR A 552 -28.25 4.91 -30.20
CA THR A 552 -27.74 3.54 -30.41
C THR A 552 -26.55 3.54 -31.37
N SER A 553 -25.86 2.40 -31.50
CA SER A 553 -24.62 2.28 -32.29
C SER A 553 -24.72 2.89 -33.69
N ASN A 554 -23.63 3.53 -34.12
CA ASN A 554 -23.44 4.13 -35.44
C ASN A 554 -24.44 5.24 -35.80
N THR A 555 -25.11 5.84 -34.81
CA THR A 555 -26.01 6.98 -35.03
C THR A 555 -25.24 8.24 -35.42
N VAL A 556 -25.63 8.84 -36.55
CA VAL A 556 -25.26 10.22 -36.89
C VAL A 556 -26.22 11.19 -36.19
N LEU A 557 -25.64 12.15 -35.49
CA LEU A 557 -26.34 13.24 -34.83
C LEU A 557 -26.36 14.43 -35.79
N SER A 558 -27.56 14.87 -36.18
CA SER A 558 -27.78 15.97 -37.12
C SER A 558 -27.45 17.36 -36.55
N ASN A 559 -27.21 17.44 -35.25
CA ASN A 559 -27.20 18.70 -34.50
C ASN A 559 -25.86 19.42 -34.63
N VAL A 560 -25.89 20.75 -34.55
CA VAL A 560 -24.70 21.61 -34.63
C VAL A 560 -24.60 22.41 -33.33
N GLY A 561 -23.44 22.36 -32.67
CA GLY A 561 -23.13 23.18 -31.50
C GLY A 561 -22.17 24.32 -31.83
N ARG A 562 -22.24 25.42 -31.09
CA ARG A 562 -21.31 26.56 -31.20
C ARG A 562 -21.05 27.20 -29.84
N ALA A 563 -19.80 27.16 -29.38
CA ALA A 563 -19.28 27.91 -28.23
C ALA A 563 -17.74 27.99 -28.31
N PRO A 564 -17.06 28.92 -27.60
CA PRO A 564 -15.59 28.96 -27.55
C PRO A 564 -14.97 27.63 -27.12
N ALA A 565 -15.52 27.05 -26.05
CA ALA A 565 -15.20 25.71 -25.57
C ALA A 565 -16.46 24.84 -25.60
N LEU A 566 -16.31 23.57 -25.99
CA LEU A 566 -17.36 22.55 -26.10
C LEU A 566 -16.92 21.26 -25.41
N VAL A 567 -17.83 20.48 -24.84
CA VAL A 567 -17.62 19.05 -24.55
C VAL A 567 -18.88 18.25 -24.93
N ALA A 568 -18.69 17.04 -25.44
CA ALA A 568 -19.77 16.07 -25.59
C ALA A 568 -19.72 15.09 -24.41
N GLU A 569 -20.86 14.91 -23.74
CA GLU A 569 -21.04 13.94 -22.66
C GLU A 569 -21.97 12.81 -23.09
N LEU A 570 -21.56 11.59 -22.81
CA LEU A 570 -22.32 10.37 -23.01
C LEU A 570 -22.84 9.91 -21.65
N TRP A 571 -24.13 9.63 -21.52
CA TRP A 571 -24.79 9.25 -20.29
C TRP A 571 -25.60 7.97 -20.49
N CYS A 572 -25.55 7.05 -19.53
CA CYS A 572 -26.37 5.84 -19.48
C CYS A 572 -26.95 5.69 -18.08
N ARG A 573 -28.27 5.65 -17.99
CA ARG A 573 -29.02 5.59 -16.72
C ARG A 573 -29.25 4.16 -16.25
N ASP A 574 -29.32 3.22 -17.20
CA ASP A 574 -29.69 1.82 -17.01
C ASP A 574 -28.84 0.91 -17.92
N GLY A 575 -27.89 0.18 -17.33
CA GLY A 575 -27.06 -0.82 -18.00
C GLY A 575 -25.72 -0.31 -18.55
N ARG A 576 -24.99 -1.20 -19.23
CA ARG A 576 -23.62 -1.02 -19.74
C ARG A 576 -23.62 -0.36 -21.12
N PHE A 577 -22.66 0.52 -21.38
CA PHE A 577 -22.34 0.99 -22.73
C PHE A 577 -20.83 1.02 -22.96
N GLU A 578 -20.41 0.92 -24.23
CA GLU A 578 -19.02 0.92 -24.63
C GLU A 578 -18.86 1.75 -25.90
N VAL A 579 -17.84 2.59 -25.97
CA VAL A 579 -17.64 3.54 -27.06
C VAL A 579 -16.41 3.13 -27.86
N GLU A 580 -16.62 2.73 -29.12
CA GLU A 580 -15.53 2.42 -30.05
C GLU A 580 -14.90 3.70 -30.60
N ALA A 581 -15.74 4.68 -30.94
CA ALA A 581 -15.30 5.99 -31.43
C ALA A 581 -16.41 7.04 -31.32
N MET A 582 -16.02 8.30 -31.13
CA MET A 582 -16.84 9.45 -31.49
C MET A 582 -16.06 10.34 -32.47
N THR A 583 -16.72 10.78 -33.53
CA THR A 583 -16.12 11.63 -34.58
C THR A 583 -17.03 12.81 -34.86
N ALA A 584 -16.46 13.97 -35.21
CA ALA A 584 -17.24 15.16 -35.58
C ALA A 584 -16.46 16.03 -36.57
N GLU A 585 -17.19 16.76 -37.41
CA GLU A 585 -16.63 17.82 -38.24
C GLU A 585 -16.44 19.09 -37.40
N LEU A 586 -15.20 19.50 -37.20
CA LEU A 586 -14.87 20.73 -36.48
C LEU A 586 -14.66 21.89 -37.46
N SER A 587 -15.17 23.07 -37.11
CA SER A 587 -15.01 24.29 -37.91
C SER A 587 -14.97 25.51 -37.01
N GLU A 588 -14.16 26.51 -37.34
CA GLU A 588 -14.13 27.77 -36.61
C GLU A 588 -15.11 28.79 -37.19
N ALA A 589 -15.59 29.70 -36.34
CA ALA A 589 -16.09 30.99 -36.81
C ALA A 589 -15.58 32.13 -35.93
N PRO A 590 -15.31 33.33 -36.49
CA PRO A 590 -15.10 34.51 -35.66
C PRO A 590 -16.33 34.72 -34.78
N ARG A 591 -16.07 35.01 -33.50
CA ARG A 591 -17.11 35.29 -32.51
C ARG A 591 -17.83 36.56 -32.94
N ARG A 592 -19.16 36.50 -33.09
CA ARG A 592 -19.95 37.64 -33.59
C ARG A 592 -20.13 38.67 -32.48
N MET A 593 -19.03 39.34 -32.10
CA MET A 593 -19.08 40.52 -31.25
C MET A 593 -19.96 41.56 -31.95
N VAL A 594 -21.17 41.76 -31.42
CA VAL A 594 -21.99 42.91 -31.79
C VAL A 594 -21.35 44.12 -31.12
N THR A 595 -20.34 44.68 -31.78
CA THR A 595 -19.81 46.00 -31.41
C THR A 595 -20.94 46.99 -31.61
N TYR A 596 -21.65 47.31 -30.53
CA TYR A 596 -22.58 48.42 -30.47
C TYR A 596 -21.77 49.70 -30.68
N LYS A 597 -21.55 50.06 -31.94
CA LYS A 597 -20.87 51.29 -32.32
C LYS A 597 -21.78 52.43 -31.89
N ALA A 598 -21.46 53.05 -30.76
CA ALA A 598 -22.13 54.23 -30.25
C ALA A 598 -22.12 55.29 -31.37
N THR A 599 -23.24 55.39 -32.07
CA THR A 599 -23.41 56.37 -33.13
C THR A 599 -23.70 57.67 -32.41
N SER A 600 -22.76 58.62 -32.47
CA SER A 600 -23.00 59.97 -32.01
C SER A 600 -24.21 60.51 -32.77
N VAL A 601 -25.34 60.68 -32.07
CA VAL A 601 -26.46 61.44 -32.60
C VAL A 601 -25.94 62.85 -32.79
N ASP A 602 -25.86 63.29 -34.05
CA ASP A 602 -25.48 64.65 -34.37
C ASP A 602 -26.52 65.60 -33.75
N PRO A 603 -26.12 66.58 -32.92
CA PRO A 603 -27.07 67.48 -32.27
C PRO A 603 -27.77 68.44 -33.24
N SER A 604 -27.43 68.43 -34.53
CA SER A 604 -28.13 69.16 -35.59
C SER A 604 -29.51 68.57 -35.94
N CYS A 605 -30.43 68.56 -34.96
CA CYS A 605 -31.85 68.50 -35.27
C CYS A 605 -32.21 69.76 -36.10
N PRO A 606 -32.72 69.62 -37.34
CA PRO A 606 -32.96 70.77 -38.20
C PRO A 606 -34.16 71.58 -37.71
N PHE A 607 -33.89 72.68 -37.01
CA PHE A 607 -34.90 73.70 -36.77
C PHE A 607 -35.28 74.34 -38.12
N VAL A 608 -36.56 74.35 -38.46
CA VAL A 608 -37.04 74.87 -39.75
C VAL A 608 -37.08 76.39 -39.71
N ASP A 609 -36.04 77.02 -40.25
CA ASP A 609 -36.03 78.46 -40.55
C ASP A 609 -36.72 78.70 -41.92
N PRO A 610 -37.85 79.41 -41.98
CA PRO A 610 -38.71 79.44 -43.17
C PRO A 610 -38.27 80.49 -44.22
N ASN A 611 -37.04 80.39 -44.73
CA ASN A 611 -36.62 81.20 -45.89
C ASN A 611 -35.52 80.52 -46.75
N PRO A 612 -35.78 80.19 -48.04
CA PRO A 612 -34.80 79.52 -48.89
C PRO A 612 -34.02 80.49 -49.80
N GLU A 613 -32.69 80.41 -49.79
CA GLU A 613 -31.82 80.92 -50.86
C GLU A 613 -31.25 79.77 -51.72
N PRO A 614 -30.97 80.00 -53.03
CA PRO A 614 -30.65 78.93 -53.98
C PRO A 614 -29.22 78.37 -53.86
N PRO A 615 -28.96 77.13 -54.35
CA PRO A 615 -27.72 76.40 -54.07
C PRO A 615 -26.52 76.87 -54.89
N VAL A 616 -25.33 76.85 -54.28
CA VAL A 616 -24.03 77.00 -54.96
C VAL A 616 -23.40 75.63 -55.17
N THR A 617 -23.20 75.24 -56.43
CA THR A 617 -22.52 73.99 -56.82
C THR A 617 -21.02 74.17 -57.00
N THR A 618 -20.19 73.39 -56.30
CA THR A 618 -18.75 73.26 -56.60
C THR A 618 -18.26 71.81 -56.50
N VAL A 619 -17.44 71.39 -57.47
CA VAL A 619 -16.96 70.02 -57.76
C VAL A 619 -15.70 70.14 -58.65
N PRO A 620 -14.67 69.27 -58.61
CA PRO A 620 -14.11 68.43 -57.53
C PRO A 620 -12.69 68.99 -57.14
N PRO A 621 -11.57 68.25 -56.90
CA PRO A 621 -10.97 67.18 -57.75
C PRO A 621 -10.53 65.90 -57.01
N SER A 622 -9.84 65.00 -57.73
CA SER A 622 -9.57 63.58 -57.39
C SER A 622 -8.07 63.24 -57.21
N THR A 623 -7.76 61.93 -57.17
CA THR A 623 -6.45 61.22 -57.10
C THR A 623 -5.93 60.89 -55.67
N GLY A 624 -5.29 59.74 -55.41
CA GLY A 624 -4.90 58.61 -56.28
C GLY A 624 -4.81 57.25 -55.53
N PRO A 625 -4.45 56.12 -56.21
CA PRO A 625 -4.75 54.76 -55.72
C PRO A 625 -3.56 53.85 -55.35
N GLY A 626 -3.86 52.80 -54.55
CA GLY A 626 -3.12 51.52 -54.48
C GLY A 626 -2.36 51.23 -53.18
N PRO A 627 -1.83 50.00 -52.99
CA PRO A 627 -2.01 48.77 -53.77
C PRO A 627 -2.77 47.66 -52.98
N GLY A 628 -3.15 46.56 -53.64
CA GLY A 628 -3.85 45.43 -53.02
C GLY A 628 -2.92 44.32 -52.49
N GLY A 629 -3.38 43.59 -51.47
CA GLY A 629 -2.75 42.35 -50.99
C GLY A 629 -3.69 41.16 -51.16
N SER A 630 -3.28 40.14 -51.91
CA SER A 630 -4.10 38.95 -52.19
C SER A 630 -3.88 37.86 -51.13
N GLY A 631 -4.80 37.76 -50.16
CA GLY A 631 -4.80 36.68 -49.17
C GLY A 631 -5.48 35.41 -49.71
N VAL A 632 -4.70 34.38 -50.03
CA VAL A 632 -5.24 33.06 -50.40
C VAL A 632 -5.82 32.38 -49.15
N SER A 633 -7.08 31.96 -49.21
CA SER A 633 -7.68 31.15 -48.15
C SER A 633 -7.31 29.68 -48.36
N SER A 634 -6.48 29.14 -47.47
CA SER A 634 -6.16 27.72 -47.42
C SER A 634 -7.14 27.00 -46.49
N THR A 635 -8.11 26.30 -47.06
CA THR A 635 -8.87 25.26 -46.33
C THR A 635 -7.94 24.11 -46.01
N ILE A 636 -7.77 23.81 -44.72
CA ILE A 636 -7.11 22.60 -44.23
C ILE A 636 -8.22 21.70 -43.67
N ASP A 637 -8.58 20.65 -44.41
CA ASP A 637 -9.46 19.59 -43.91
C ASP A 637 -8.64 18.64 -43.04
N GLU A 638 -8.52 18.95 -41.74
CA GLU A 638 -7.79 18.12 -40.78
C GLU A 638 -8.74 17.15 -40.04
N PHE A 639 -8.70 15.88 -40.42
CA PHE A 639 -9.44 14.80 -39.74
C PHE A 639 -8.76 14.43 -38.42
N VAL A 640 -9.11 15.14 -37.35
CA VAL A 640 -8.62 14.85 -35.98
C VAL A 640 -9.50 13.79 -35.32
N PRO A 641 -8.96 12.64 -34.86
CA PRO A 641 -9.70 11.71 -34.00
C PRO A 641 -9.91 12.33 -32.61
N LEU A 642 -11.14 12.31 -32.11
CA LEU A 642 -11.45 12.75 -30.74
C LEU A 642 -11.12 11.62 -29.75
N HIS A 643 -10.28 11.92 -28.78
CA HIS A 643 -10.00 11.03 -27.63
C HIS A 643 -11.13 11.11 -26.58
N VAL A 644 -11.09 10.23 -25.57
CA VAL A 644 -12.11 10.08 -24.51
C VAL A 644 -11.53 10.42 -23.12
N TYR A 645 -12.21 11.26 -22.35
CA TYR A 645 -11.74 11.92 -21.12
C TYR A 645 -12.89 12.17 -20.13
N SER A 646 -12.99 11.39 -19.04
CA SER A 646 -14.14 11.46 -18.13
C SER A 646 -14.01 12.50 -16.99
N PHE A 647 -15.17 13.04 -16.55
CA PHE A 647 -15.37 13.99 -15.45
C PHE A 647 -16.66 13.59 -14.68
N GLY A 648 -16.75 13.89 -13.38
CA GLY A 648 -17.54 13.09 -12.42
C GLY A 648 -19.00 13.48 -12.14
N SER A 649 -19.72 12.55 -11.51
CA SER A 649 -21.16 12.61 -11.22
C SER A 649 -21.49 13.50 -10.02
N PHE A 650 -22.46 14.39 -10.16
CA PHE A 650 -23.03 15.15 -9.04
C PHE A 650 -24.36 14.54 -8.57
N ALA A 651 -24.36 13.93 -7.39
CA ALA A 651 -25.59 13.56 -6.69
C ALA A 651 -26.30 14.83 -6.17
N THR A 652 -27.44 15.18 -6.76
CA THR A 652 -28.28 16.30 -6.29
C THR A 652 -29.44 15.78 -5.45
N SER A 653 -29.41 16.09 -4.15
CA SER A 653 -30.46 15.68 -3.21
C SER A 653 -31.73 16.51 -3.39
N THR A 654 -32.70 15.97 -4.15
CA THR A 654 -34.04 16.53 -4.25
C THR A 654 -34.85 16.19 -2.98
N SER A 655 -34.78 17.06 -1.97
CA SER A 655 -35.60 16.94 -0.76
C SER A 655 -37.09 17.23 -1.07
N SER A 656 -37.88 16.18 -1.31
CA SER A 656 -39.30 16.28 -1.61
C SER A 656 -40.17 16.23 -0.35
N ASP A 657 -40.51 17.39 0.23
CA ASP A 657 -41.70 17.48 1.10
C ASP A 657 -42.28 18.90 1.23
N PRO A 658 -43.53 19.18 0.77
CA PRO A 658 -44.19 20.48 0.91
C PRO A 658 -45.12 20.53 2.14
N GLY A 659 -44.54 20.45 3.34
CA GLY A 659 -45.29 20.45 4.62
C GLY A 659 -45.40 21.83 5.29
N SER A 660 -46.57 22.45 5.27
CA SER A 660 -46.81 23.76 5.88
C SER A 660 -47.16 23.70 7.38
N TYR A 661 -46.52 24.53 8.22
CA TYR A 661 -47.13 25.03 9.46
C TYR A 661 -46.74 26.49 9.74
N VAL A 662 -47.72 27.29 10.19
CA VAL A 662 -47.57 28.72 10.52
C VAL A 662 -48.02 28.96 11.95
N THR A 663 -47.11 29.43 12.80
CA THR A 663 -47.36 30.19 14.05
C THR A 663 -46.04 30.87 14.44
N SER A 664 -45.88 32.17 14.16
CA SER A 664 -46.24 33.30 15.05
C SER A 664 -45.29 33.48 16.26
N ILE A 665 -44.44 34.51 16.20
CA ILE A 665 -43.62 34.96 17.33
C ILE A 665 -44.48 35.82 18.27
N THR A 666 -44.50 35.48 19.56
CA THR A 666 -44.97 36.33 20.66
C THR A 666 -44.05 36.13 21.87
N PRO A 667 -43.51 37.20 22.49
CA PRO A 667 -42.56 37.10 23.61
C PRO A 667 -43.23 37.19 25.00
N ASP A 668 -42.43 36.86 26.02
CA ASP A 668 -42.61 37.23 27.45
C ASP A 668 -43.74 36.51 28.24
N PRO A 669 -43.76 36.53 29.61
CA PRO A 669 -42.69 36.81 30.58
C PRO A 669 -42.50 35.76 31.71
N GLY A 670 -41.23 35.48 32.08
CA GLY A 670 -40.74 35.31 33.47
C GLY A 670 -41.16 34.11 34.38
N GLY A 671 -40.31 33.80 35.37
CA GLY A 671 -40.74 33.26 36.67
C GLY A 671 -40.11 31.95 37.20
N SER A 672 -39.10 32.05 38.09
CA SER A 672 -38.63 31.03 39.07
C SER A 672 -38.09 29.66 38.58
N GLY A 673 -37.16 28.99 39.29
CA GLY A 673 -36.35 29.39 40.45
C GLY A 673 -35.67 28.20 41.18
N SER A 674 -34.52 28.43 41.83
CA SER A 674 -33.66 27.48 42.61
C SER A 674 -33.03 26.30 41.84
N GLY A 675 -31.83 25.78 42.17
CA GLY A 675 -30.80 26.13 43.18
C GLY A 675 -29.40 25.65 42.72
N ILE A 676 -28.28 26.21 43.25
CA ILE A 676 -27.48 25.65 44.38
C ILE A 676 -26.82 24.30 44.01
N GLU A 677 -25.50 24.06 43.98
CA GLU A 677 -24.22 24.84 44.10
C GLU A 677 -23.08 23.93 43.53
N SER A 678 -21.77 24.21 43.40
CA SER A 678 -20.78 25.21 43.90
C SER A 678 -19.93 25.78 42.70
N SER A 679 -18.77 26.47 42.73
CA SER A 679 -17.59 26.68 43.63
C SER A 679 -16.61 25.47 43.70
N GLU A 680 -15.26 25.57 43.72
CA GLU A 680 -14.23 26.65 43.73
C GLU A 680 -12.81 26.06 43.40
N PHE A 681 -11.70 26.74 43.04
CA PHE A 681 -11.40 28.17 42.75
C PHE A 681 -10.28 28.44 41.69
N PHE A 682 -9.01 28.76 42.07
CA PHE A 682 -7.95 29.43 41.25
C PHE A 682 -6.50 28.87 41.40
N GLY A 683 -5.61 29.22 40.44
CA GLY A 683 -4.15 29.40 40.62
C GLY A 683 -3.31 28.98 39.40
N SER A 684 -2.50 29.76 38.64
CA SER A 684 -1.87 31.11 38.68
C SER A 684 -0.38 31.16 39.12
N GLY A 685 0.51 31.55 38.18
CA GLY A 685 1.98 31.70 38.32
C GLY A 685 2.69 31.00 37.15
N VAL A 686 3.43 31.60 36.19
CA VAL A 686 4.30 32.81 36.07
C VAL A 686 5.77 32.53 36.44
N GLU A 687 6.61 32.49 35.40
CA GLU A 687 8.06 32.79 35.28
C GLU A 687 8.45 32.43 33.82
N ASP A 688 9.09 33.27 33.00
CA ASP A 688 9.42 34.70 33.10
C ASP A 688 9.49 35.30 31.66
#